data_AF-A0A6N4V788-F1
#
_entry.id   AF-A0A6N4V788-F1
#
_cell.length_a   1.000
_cell.length_b   1.000
_cell.length_c   1.000
_cell.angle_alpha   90.00
_cell.angle_beta   90.00
_cell.angle_gamma   90.00
#
_symmetry.space_group_name_H-M   'P 1'
#
loop_
_entity.id
_entity.type
_entity.pdbx_description
1 polymer ?
#
loop_
_entity_poly.entity_id
_entity_poly.type
_entity_poly.pdbx_seq_one_letter_code
_entity_poly.pdbx_strand_id
1 'polypeptide(L)'
;MVAQQHVGWVAGMAVSAGVGAAMLLGGAGSAAADSTGADTAAADSVAADSAAARNDESAAGSAARTHTDEPATDEPDATDDDAFEDEELGDDGFEDGASEVDDTADDDLGDDGLGDDSLGDEDLVDGGAGVDARDPVDDVTDRPLDTGAGDVDAVAHDAVTLRDDVEPAGRPVSEEPVDGDSVDRLPVQAQLITSAAVSGRREAARVGEVIAEPALAEFSNAAPTVTTSVDDPDPLTGVTTVTVAGQDPDGDALTYTAGRPRFGRVIGDGAGVFTYTPTSFSRLLARFLPFARSDRFVVTVNDGHGGATSSTVAITVIPLNSAPRARGVTVNAPVVGTGAVTGKANAFDPNWDRLTFVASTSETAKGVVTVNSNGTFTYTPTAAARHTASAVDATDGDRTDTFRVAVSDVFGAVTEIPVTVTISPANGTPTGNATVNHPDPVSGVVTGVVIGTDADGDSLTYSGSTITTKGTVEVSTDGLITYSPNAMARLIAGSVYSTPARRSDTFGVTISDSHGGSTTVTVSVTIAPDTQSPVTVPQSTFCGCTMMPADTIYHADIRSLAAVSESDEWIELLGGSRGATMKARWGGNEWMGSTAGIPVNVVGPDHPTETVVFNRGYSTTGPGIDDRPYAIPDRPLVEGMPSYPAWDRHLFVFQEGTCVSQELINVANGVELPGAGVLDILGNAVYRSIWGSAWIAQGGVHYDMSSALYPEIGFANAAKLPQVPLMVRPDEIERGYIDHMLGITIAKDLGAGYVWPARAGDGSGADGVPMGMVFRLREDVDLSGYAESTQAVLRALQVHGAVIFDSGGPGQDGITLAGMSNGWEGSDLAGMQRELSEIPLQWFEAVDVTGIAADPEIGWQVDAPA
;
A
#
# COMPACT_ATOMS: atom_id res chain seq x y z
N MET A 1 -44.53 -36.53 -9.51
CA MET A 1 -45.20 -35.20 -9.41
C MET A 1 -44.38 -34.27 -10.31
N VAL A 2 -44.86 -33.75 -11.45
CA VAL A 2 -46.03 -32.86 -11.66
C VAL A 2 -45.72 -31.47 -11.07
N ALA A 3 -45.57 -30.37 -11.83
CA ALA A 3 -45.75 -30.15 -13.29
C ALA A 3 -44.77 -29.06 -13.83
N GLN A 4 -44.32 -29.14 -15.10
CA GLN A 4 -44.73 -28.28 -16.26
C GLN A 4 -44.38 -26.77 -16.14
N GLN A 5 -43.45 -26.23 -16.96
CA GLN A 5 -43.67 -25.55 -18.28
C GLN A 5 -44.09 -24.06 -18.16
N HIS A 6 -43.81 -23.12 -19.09
CA HIS A 6 -43.23 -23.13 -20.46
C HIS A 6 -42.53 -21.76 -20.76
N VAL A 7 -41.69 -21.72 -21.83
CA VAL A 7 -41.49 -20.68 -22.90
C VAL A 7 -41.95 -19.23 -22.63
N GLY A 8 -41.24 -18.13 -23.01
CA GLY A 8 -40.02 -17.96 -23.84
C GLY A 8 -40.25 -17.01 -25.05
N TRP A 9 -39.18 -16.43 -25.62
CA TRP A 9 -39.14 -15.65 -26.90
C TRP A 9 -39.89 -14.28 -26.92
N VAL A 10 -39.51 -13.23 -27.69
CA VAL A 10 -38.23 -12.82 -28.34
C VAL A 10 -38.25 -11.31 -28.71
N ALA A 11 -37.07 -10.72 -28.97
CA ALA A 11 -36.71 -9.50 -29.75
C ALA A 11 -37.54 -8.18 -29.72
N GLY A 12 -36.83 -7.05 -29.88
CA GLY A 12 -37.44 -5.74 -30.14
C GLY A 12 -36.44 -4.60 -30.39
N MET A 13 -35.94 -4.46 -31.62
CA MET A 13 -35.22 -3.24 -32.07
C MET A 13 -36.19 -2.05 -32.18
N ALA A 14 -35.75 -0.86 -31.77
CA ALA A 14 -36.25 0.41 -32.31
C ALA A 14 -35.27 1.58 -32.03
N VAL A 15 -34.59 2.05 -33.07
CA VAL A 15 -34.02 3.42 -33.11
C VAL A 15 -34.99 4.29 -33.90
N SER A 16 -35.40 5.43 -33.36
CA SER A 16 -35.89 6.57 -34.15
C SER A 16 -36.00 7.86 -33.32
N ALA A 17 -35.82 9.00 -33.99
CA ALA A 17 -35.79 10.32 -33.36
C ALA A 17 -37.18 10.95 -33.23
N GLY A 18 -37.34 11.88 -32.27
CA GLY A 18 -38.57 12.66 -32.07
C GLY A 18 -38.26 14.14 -31.85
N VAL A 19 -38.23 14.94 -32.93
CA VAL A 19 -38.10 16.41 -32.85
C VAL A 19 -39.43 17.02 -32.45
N GLY A 20 -39.42 17.93 -31.47
CA GLY A 20 -40.60 18.72 -31.07
C GLY A 20 -40.20 20.11 -30.58
N ALA A 21 -40.61 21.15 -31.30
CA ALA A 21 -40.19 22.54 -31.03
C ALA A 21 -41.38 23.50 -30.87
N ALA A 22 -41.31 24.34 -29.83
CA ALA A 22 -42.11 25.56 -29.61
C ALA A 22 -41.29 26.48 -28.64
N MET A 23 -41.00 27.78 -28.82
CA MET A 23 -41.75 28.96 -29.33
C MET A 23 -43.00 29.29 -28.50
N LEU A 24 -43.24 30.49 -27.94
CA LEU A 24 -42.50 31.79 -27.82
C LEU A 24 -42.82 32.41 -26.39
N LEU A 25 -42.51 33.65 -25.95
CA LEU A 25 -41.90 34.88 -26.51
C LEU A 25 -41.45 35.85 -25.37
N GLY A 26 -40.29 36.50 -25.49
CA GLY A 26 -40.00 37.82 -24.88
C GLY A 26 -39.31 37.86 -23.50
N GLY A 27 -38.54 38.90 -23.16
CA GLY A 27 -38.05 40.00 -24.02
C GLY A 27 -37.43 41.21 -23.29
N ALA A 28 -36.36 41.76 -23.88
CA ALA A 28 -35.72 43.09 -23.67
C ALA A 28 -35.15 43.45 -22.27
N GLY A 29 -33.95 44.07 -22.26
CA GLY A 29 -33.29 44.58 -21.04
C GLY A 29 -31.84 45.02 -21.21
N SER A 30 -31.57 46.06 -22.01
CA SER A 30 -30.21 46.55 -22.32
C SER A 30 -29.85 47.87 -21.63
N ALA A 31 -28.66 47.98 -21.04
CA ALA A 31 -27.92 49.25 -20.86
C ALA A 31 -26.45 48.99 -20.45
N ALA A 32 -25.56 49.95 -20.75
CA ALA A 32 -24.18 50.00 -20.27
C ALA A 32 -23.74 51.46 -20.02
N ALA A 33 -22.91 51.67 -18.99
CA ALA A 33 -22.06 52.84 -18.67
C ALA A 33 -21.43 52.52 -17.29
N ASP A 34 -20.12 52.49 -17.06
CA ASP A 34 -19.04 53.47 -17.31
C ASP A 34 -18.92 54.56 -16.22
N SER A 35 -17.73 54.62 -15.60
CA SER A 35 -17.21 55.77 -14.88
C SER A 35 -15.69 55.62 -14.70
N THR A 36 -14.91 56.27 -15.57
CA THR A 36 -13.45 56.38 -15.42
C THR A 36 -13.05 57.42 -14.36
N GLY A 37 -11.87 57.25 -13.76
CA GLY A 37 -11.21 58.21 -12.88
C GLY A 37 -9.70 57.96 -12.91
N ALA A 38 -8.88 59.00 -12.99
CA ALA A 38 -7.47 58.91 -13.40
C ALA A 38 -6.51 59.72 -12.52
N ASP A 39 -5.23 59.71 -12.90
CA ASP A 39 -4.05 60.37 -12.29
C ASP A 39 -3.62 59.79 -10.92
N THR A 40 -2.33 59.82 -10.53
CA THR A 40 -1.19 60.61 -11.04
C THR A 40 0.03 59.77 -11.47
N ALA A 41 0.99 60.42 -12.13
CA ALA A 41 2.25 59.82 -12.59
C ALA A 41 3.50 60.56 -12.09
N ALA A 42 4.65 59.88 -12.27
CA ALA A 42 6.03 60.40 -12.39
C ALA A 42 6.90 60.69 -11.14
N ALA A 43 8.21 60.54 -11.40
CA ALA A 43 9.40 61.04 -10.68
C ALA A 43 9.82 60.40 -9.33
N ASP A 44 11.11 60.37 -8.95
CA ASP A 44 12.38 60.31 -9.71
C ASP A 44 13.57 60.02 -8.75
N SER A 45 14.64 59.36 -9.24
CA SER A 45 16.04 59.47 -8.78
C SER A 45 16.51 58.97 -7.38
N VAL A 46 17.84 58.82 -7.26
CA VAL A 46 18.69 58.59 -6.05
C VAL A 46 18.48 57.22 -5.34
N ALA A 47 19.34 56.19 -5.41
CA ALA A 47 20.79 56.01 -5.66
C ALA A 47 21.74 56.12 -4.44
N ALA A 48 22.89 55.43 -4.54
CA ALA A 48 24.03 55.35 -3.60
C ALA A 48 23.83 54.39 -2.38
N ASP A 49 24.85 53.65 -1.88
CA ASP A 49 26.24 53.55 -2.38
C ASP A 49 27.03 52.28 -1.95
N SER A 50 28.00 51.90 -2.79
CA SER A 50 29.35 51.52 -2.35
C SER A 50 29.75 50.04 -2.27
N ALA A 51 30.65 49.73 -1.33
CA ALA A 51 32.03 49.35 -1.67
C ALA A 51 32.49 47.96 -1.18
N ALA A 52 33.56 47.32 -1.70
CA ALA A 52 34.23 47.39 -3.02
C ALA A 52 35.35 46.32 -3.13
N ALA A 53 35.67 45.90 -4.37
CA ALA A 53 36.97 45.49 -4.91
C ALA A 53 37.91 44.50 -4.17
N ARG A 54 38.40 43.49 -4.93
CA ARG A 54 39.82 43.37 -5.34
C ARG A 54 40.02 42.39 -6.51
N ASN A 55 41.18 42.46 -7.17
CA ASN A 55 41.51 41.84 -8.46
C ASN A 55 42.63 40.77 -8.34
N ASP A 56 43.02 40.26 -9.51
CA ASP A 56 44.30 39.63 -9.89
C ASP A 56 44.36 38.08 -9.72
N GLU A 57 45.02 37.30 -10.59
CA GLU A 57 45.96 37.68 -11.68
C GLU A 57 46.09 36.62 -12.83
N SER A 58 46.20 37.05 -14.11
CA SER A 58 46.90 36.36 -15.25
C SER A 58 46.41 34.95 -15.72
N ALA A 59 46.75 34.36 -16.89
CA ALA A 59 47.27 34.76 -18.22
C ALA A 59 47.02 33.54 -19.18
N ALA A 60 46.49 33.62 -20.42
CA ALA A 60 46.92 34.27 -21.69
C ALA A 60 47.72 33.35 -22.68
N GLY A 61 47.18 33.14 -23.90
CA GLY A 61 47.81 32.47 -25.06
C GLY A 61 46.79 31.69 -25.92
N SER A 62 46.48 32.00 -27.20
CA SER A 62 47.30 32.07 -28.45
C SER A 62 47.45 30.69 -29.14
N ALA A 63 47.13 30.46 -30.44
CA ALA A 63 46.57 31.33 -31.50
C ALA A 63 45.96 30.52 -32.69
N ALA A 64 45.34 31.24 -33.63
CA ALA A 64 44.53 30.77 -34.77
C ALA A 64 45.27 30.23 -36.02
N ARG A 65 44.51 29.50 -36.87
CA ARG A 65 44.53 29.36 -38.36
C ARG A 65 43.33 28.46 -38.77
N THR A 66 42.38 28.82 -39.64
CA THR A 66 42.40 28.89 -41.14
C THR A 66 42.89 27.59 -41.80
N HIS A 67 42.25 27.02 -42.82
CA HIS A 67 41.63 27.63 -44.03
C HIS A 67 40.79 26.59 -44.82
N THR A 68 39.88 27.04 -45.73
CA THR A 68 39.38 26.35 -46.98
C THR A 68 38.65 24.99 -46.88
N ASP A 69 37.66 24.62 -47.71
CA ASP A 69 36.83 25.34 -48.73
C ASP A 69 35.52 24.54 -49.02
N GLU A 70 34.52 25.21 -49.62
CA GLU A 70 33.30 24.65 -50.26
C GLU A 70 33.58 24.18 -51.72
N PRO A 71 32.64 23.66 -52.59
CA PRO A 71 31.16 23.73 -52.55
C PRO A 71 30.32 22.54 -53.13
N ALA A 72 28.98 22.72 -53.15
CA ALA A 72 28.02 22.33 -54.21
C ALA A 72 27.64 20.85 -54.46
N THR A 73 26.44 20.49 -55.00
CA THR A 73 25.11 21.14 -55.19
C THR A 73 24.03 20.05 -55.46
N ASP A 74 22.77 20.48 -55.62
CA ASP A 74 21.67 19.87 -56.41
C ASP A 74 20.78 18.79 -55.76
N GLU A 75 19.55 19.22 -55.42
CA GLU A 75 18.32 18.43 -55.62
C GLU A 75 17.98 18.36 -57.13
N PRO A 76 16.98 17.57 -57.55
CA PRO A 76 15.68 18.24 -57.77
C PRO A 76 14.42 17.45 -57.39
N ASP A 77 13.41 18.23 -57.01
CA ASP A 77 11.96 17.95 -56.96
C ASP A 77 11.37 17.46 -58.31
N ALA A 78 10.31 16.63 -58.24
CA ALA A 78 9.24 16.52 -59.25
C ALA A 78 8.08 15.55 -58.86
N THR A 79 6.86 16.08 -58.62
CA THR A 79 5.54 15.71 -59.24
C THR A 79 5.03 14.24 -59.31
N ASP A 80 3.73 13.90 -59.34
CA ASP A 80 2.43 14.54 -59.07
C ASP A 80 1.29 13.47 -59.15
N ASP A 81 0.04 13.88 -58.83
CA ASP A 81 -1.25 13.45 -59.40
C ASP A 81 -1.82 11.99 -59.29
N ASP A 82 -2.84 11.88 -58.44
CA ASP A 82 -4.26 11.54 -58.75
C ASP A 82 -4.86 10.12 -59.00
N ALA A 83 -6.12 10.05 -58.56
CA ALA A 83 -7.27 9.16 -58.91
C ALA A 83 -7.26 7.67 -58.48
N PHE A 84 -8.31 7.08 -57.88
CA PHE A 84 -9.78 7.05 -58.11
C PHE A 84 -10.24 6.29 -59.37
N GLU A 85 -10.82 5.09 -59.22
CA GLU A 85 -12.28 4.82 -59.21
C GLU A 85 -12.58 3.33 -58.86
N ASP A 86 -13.85 2.97 -58.72
CA ASP A 86 -14.39 1.71 -58.13
C ASP A 86 -14.85 0.63 -59.18
N GLU A 87 -15.58 -0.39 -58.70
CA GLU A 87 -16.50 -1.32 -59.43
C GLU A 87 -15.89 -2.51 -60.25
N GLU A 88 -16.47 -3.75 -60.29
CA GLU A 88 -17.51 -4.45 -59.48
C GLU A 88 -17.55 -6.00 -59.80
N LEU A 89 -18.28 -6.78 -58.96
CA LEU A 89 -18.96 -8.09 -59.19
C LEU A 89 -18.26 -9.48 -59.15
N GLY A 90 -19.00 -10.45 -58.57
CA GLY A 90 -18.82 -11.92 -58.63
C GLY A 90 -18.36 -12.55 -57.30
N ASP A 91 -19.17 -13.12 -56.39
CA ASP A 91 -20.50 -13.80 -56.39
C ASP A 91 -20.49 -15.33 -56.63
N ASP A 92 -19.97 -16.08 -55.66
CA ASP A 92 -20.61 -17.24 -55.01
C ASP A 92 -19.98 -17.46 -53.60
N GLY A 93 -20.54 -18.19 -52.63
CA GLY A 93 -21.90 -18.74 -52.49
C GLY A 93 -21.93 -19.89 -51.46
N PHE A 94 -22.48 -19.69 -50.25
CA PHE A 94 -22.63 -20.77 -49.25
C PHE A 94 -23.86 -20.58 -48.35
N GLU A 95 -24.65 -21.65 -48.17
CA GLU A 95 -25.91 -21.67 -47.40
C GLU A 95 -25.76 -22.38 -46.03
N ASP A 96 -26.80 -22.26 -45.19
CA ASP A 96 -26.94 -22.92 -43.88
C ASP A 96 -26.96 -24.46 -43.95
N GLY A 97 -26.59 -25.12 -42.85
CA GLY A 97 -26.83 -26.55 -42.65
C GLY A 97 -26.39 -27.06 -41.27
N ALA A 98 -27.34 -27.53 -40.44
CA ALA A 98 -27.09 -28.03 -39.10
C ALA A 98 -27.88 -29.33 -38.79
N SER A 99 -27.50 -30.02 -37.71
CA SER A 99 -28.14 -31.21 -37.09
C SER A 99 -28.03 -32.53 -37.89
N GLU A 100 -28.16 -33.75 -37.33
CA GLU A 100 -28.45 -34.23 -35.96
C GLU A 100 -28.14 -35.74 -35.78
N VAL A 101 -27.92 -36.24 -34.53
CA VAL A 101 -27.93 -37.66 -34.05
C VAL A 101 -27.01 -38.72 -34.74
N ASP A 102 -26.75 -39.94 -34.23
CA ASP A 102 -27.37 -40.74 -33.14
C ASP A 102 -26.41 -41.69 -32.37
N ASP A 103 -26.95 -42.28 -31.28
CA ASP A 103 -26.47 -43.26 -30.28
C ASP A 103 -25.47 -44.40 -30.64
N THR A 104 -24.68 -44.83 -29.64
CA THR A 104 -24.80 -46.16 -28.98
C THR A 104 -23.96 -46.27 -27.67
N ALA A 105 -24.29 -47.24 -26.79
CA ALA A 105 -23.79 -47.38 -25.41
C ALA A 105 -23.32 -48.84 -25.08
N ASP A 106 -23.41 -49.24 -23.80
CA ASP A 106 -23.06 -50.55 -23.18
C ASP A 106 -21.55 -50.82 -22.98
N ASP A 107 -21.05 -51.43 -21.89
CA ASP A 107 -21.58 -51.62 -20.51
C ASP A 107 -20.43 -52.14 -19.58
N ASP A 108 -20.45 -51.84 -18.26
CA ASP A 108 -20.10 -52.79 -17.17
C ASP A 108 -20.27 -52.17 -15.75
N LEU A 109 -20.63 -52.97 -14.74
CA LEU A 109 -20.96 -52.52 -13.36
C LEU A 109 -20.54 -53.51 -12.24
N GLY A 110 -20.10 -52.96 -11.08
CA GLY A 110 -19.88 -53.66 -9.79
C GLY A 110 -18.94 -52.82 -8.87
N ASP A 111 -19.15 -52.52 -7.58
CA ASP A 111 -19.80 -53.20 -6.42
C ASP A 111 -18.93 -54.35 -5.84
N ASP A 112 -18.57 -54.47 -4.54
CA ASP A 112 -18.73 -53.65 -3.29
C ASP A 112 -17.41 -53.69 -2.43
N GLY A 113 -17.24 -53.11 -1.21
CA GLY A 113 -18.08 -52.24 -0.36
C GLY A 113 -17.56 -52.08 1.11
N LEU A 114 -17.90 -50.94 1.76
CA LEU A 114 -18.06 -50.68 3.22
C LEU A 114 -16.85 -50.60 4.22
N GLY A 115 -17.02 -49.78 5.28
CA GLY A 115 -16.21 -49.68 6.52
C GLY A 115 -15.13 -48.57 6.51
N ASP A 116 -15.02 -47.55 7.37
CA ASP A 116 -15.48 -47.21 8.74
C ASP A 116 -14.78 -47.91 9.93
N ASP A 117 -13.71 -47.30 10.46
CA ASP A 117 -13.61 -47.01 11.90
C ASP A 117 -12.64 -45.88 12.33
N SER A 118 -12.95 -45.36 13.51
CA SER A 118 -12.53 -44.12 14.19
C SER A 118 -11.15 -44.10 14.88
N LEU A 119 -10.58 -42.88 14.99
CA LEU A 119 -9.85 -42.31 16.15
C LEU A 119 -8.57 -42.97 16.70
N GLY A 120 -7.56 -42.13 17.02
CA GLY A 120 -6.47 -42.49 17.93
C GLY A 120 -5.29 -41.52 17.95
N ASP A 121 -5.24 -40.63 18.95
CA ASP A 121 -3.98 -40.10 19.47
C ASP A 121 -3.27 -41.21 20.29
N GLU A 122 -1.94 -41.14 20.46
CA GLU A 122 -1.22 -41.37 21.73
C GLU A 122 0.24 -40.89 21.57
N ASP A 123 0.93 -40.67 22.70
CA ASP A 123 2.15 -39.87 22.80
C ASP A 123 3.26 -40.58 23.61
N LEU A 124 4.53 -40.30 23.28
CA LEU A 124 5.78 -40.69 24.01
C LEU A 124 6.15 -42.20 24.17
N VAL A 125 7.46 -42.48 24.16
CA VAL A 125 8.27 -43.04 25.29
C VAL A 125 9.67 -43.54 24.83
N ASP A 126 10.71 -42.92 25.42
CA ASP A 126 12.00 -43.45 25.96
C ASP A 126 12.66 -44.75 25.39
N GLY A 127 13.99 -44.88 25.24
CA GLY A 127 15.10 -43.94 25.45
C GLY A 127 16.43 -44.61 25.87
N GLY A 128 17.45 -43.78 26.17
CA GLY A 128 18.75 -44.18 26.78
C GLY A 128 19.87 -44.66 25.83
N ALA A 129 21.17 -44.57 26.18
CA ALA A 129 21.81 -43.86 27.30
C ALA A 129 23.34 -43.71 27.06
N GLY A 130 23.99 -42.71 27.66
CA GLY A 130 25.46 -42.62 27.70
C GLY A 130 26.01 -41.27 28.18
N VAL A 131 26.72 -41.25 29.32
CA VAL A 131 27.39 -40.06 29.88
C VAL A 131 28.81 -40.39 30.31
N ASP A 132 29.73 -39.43 30.16
CA ASP A 132 30.87 -39.22 31.06
C ASP A 132 31.31 -37.75 31.00
N ALA A 133 31.90 -37.23 32.07
CA ALA A 133 32.31 -35.82 32.20
C ALA A 133 33.61 -35.70 32.99
N ARG A 134 34.56 -34.87 32.52
CA ARG A 134 35.86 -34.65 33.20
C ARG A 134 36.35 -33.21 33.08
N ASP A 135 36.72 -32.69 34.24
CA ASP A 135 37.47 -31.45 34.54
C ASP A 135 38.84 -31.92 35.15
N PRO A 136 39.77 -31.10 35.69
CA PRO A 136 39.87 -29.62 35.79
C PRO A 136 41.29 -29.04 35.45
N VAL A 137 41.54 -27.74 35.74
CA VAL A 137 42.64 -27.19 36.60
C VAL A 137 42.97 -25.70 36.33
N ASP A 138 43.03 -24.93 37.43
CA ASP A 138 43.66 -23.63 37.78
C ASP A 138 44.46 -22.74 36.78
N ASP A 139 44.31 -21.41 36.93
CA ASP A 139 45.44 -20.47 37.14
C ASP A 139 45.03 -19.22 38.00
N VAL A 140 46.00 -18.37 38.37
CA VAL A 140 46.13 -17.68 39.67
C VAL A 140 45.74 -16.18 39.73
N THR A 141 45.51 -15.73 40.98
CA THR A 141 45.13 -14.40 41.53
C THR A 141 45.87 -13.14 41.05
N ASP A 142 45.23 -11.96 41.21
CA ASP A 142 45.75 -10.94 42.16
C ASP A 142 44.69 -9.93 42.71
N ARG A 143 45.04 -9.15 43.75
CA ARG A 143 44.23 -8.09 44.42
C ARG A 143 45.17 -7.08 45.12
N PRO A 144 44.89 -5.75 45.16
CA PRO A 144 44.41 -5.17 46.43
C PRO A 144 43.67 -3.79 46.42
N LEU A 145 42.79 -3.56 47.42
CA LEU A 145 42.48 -2.27 48.14
C LEU A 145 41.91 -1.06 47.34
N ASP A 146 41.21 -0.05 47.92
CA ASP A 146 40.37 0.11 49.13
C ASP A 146 39.58 1.47 49.06
N THR A 147 38.68 1.74 50.01
CA THR A 147 37.78 2.91 50.20
C THR A 147 36.56 2.95 49.25
N GLY A 148 35.32 3.25 49.66
CA GLY A 148 34.73 3.61 50.97
C GLY A 148 33.86 4.88 50.87
N ALA A 149 32.70 5.06 51.53
CA ALA A 149 31.88 4.20 52.40
C ALA A 149 30.43 4.78 52.54
N GLY A 150 29.49 4.03 53.14
CA GLY A 150 28.10 4.45 53.46
C GLY A 150 27.04 3.64 52.69
N ASP A 151 26.46 2.56 53.22
CA ASP A 151 25.42 2.45 54.28
C ASP A 151 24.01 2.86 53.76
N VAL A 152 23.10 1.95 53.37
CA VAL A 152 22.23 0.97 54.13
C VAL A 152 21.15 1.65 55.01
N ASP A 153 19.92 1.14 55.19
CA ASP A 153 19.18 -0.07 54.72
C ASP A 153 17.65 0.28 54.62
N ALA A 154 16.76 -0.43 53.90
CA ALA A 154 15.97 -1.63 54.30
C ALA A 154 15.22 -1.51 55.68
N VAL A 155 14.08 -2.16 55.99
CA VAL A 155 13.37 -3.38 55.51
C VAL A 155 11.83 -3.16 55.54
N ALA A 156 11.04 -4.10 55.00
CA ALA A 156 9.57 -4.09 54.88
C ALA A 156 8.78 -4.73 56.06
N HIS A 157 7.47 -4.92 55.81
CA HIS A 157 6.51 -5.92 56.36
C HIS A 157 5.50 -5.59 57.47
N ASP A 158 4.28 -6.08 57.16
CA ASP A 158 3.19 -6.62 57.99
C ASP A 158 2.33 -5.73 58.92
N ALA A 159 1.11 -6.24 59.12
CA ALA A 159 0.01 -5.64 59.88
C ALA A 159 -0.56 -6.65 60.88
N VAL A 160 -1.23 -6.18 61.94
CA VAL A 160 -2.38 -6.87 62.56
C VAL A 160 -3.17 -5.90 63.46
N THR A 161 -4.45 -6.22 63.68
CA THR A 161 -5.50 -5.36 64.25
C THR A 161 -5.55 -5.30 65.78
N LEU A 162 -6.06 -4.19 66.31
CA LEU A 162 -6.95 -4.17 67.51
C LEU A 162 -8.16 -3.25 67.27
N ARG A 163 -9.20 -3.36 68.09
CA ARG A 163 -10.46 -2.59 68.04
C ARG A 163 -10.65 -1.74 69.31
N ASP A 164 -11.45 -0.67 69.22
CA ASP A 164 -12.75 -0.52 69.90
C ASP A 164 -13.18 0.98 70.01
N ASP A 165 -14.19 1.34 69.19
CA ASP A 165 -15.41 2.11 69.50
C ASP A 165 -15.49 3.37 70.42
N VAL A 166 -16.23 4.37 69.89
CA VAL A 166 -17.16 5.34 70.57
C VAL A 166 -16.61 6.64 71.21
N GLU A 167 -17.01 7.78 70.58
CA GLU A 167 -17.48 9.12 71.06
C GLU A 167 -17.03 9.78 72.41
N PRO A 168 -17.27 11.10 72.65
CA PRO A 168 -17.97 12.13 71.84
C PRO A 168 -17.17 13.45 71.62
N ALA A 169 -17.79 14.43 70.96
CA ALA A 169 -17.28 15.81 70.79
C ALA A 169 -17.82 16.83 71.81
N GLY A 170 -17.07 17.92 72.05
CA GLY A 170 -17.48 19.13 72.80
C GLY A 170 -16.83 20.39 72.18
N ARG A 171 -17.51 21.55 72.04
CA ARG A 171 -18.03 22.51 73.06
C ARG A 171 -16.93 23.41 73.66
N PRO A 172 -17.24 24.59 74.26
CA PRO A 172 -18.49 25.39 74.28
C PRO A 172 -18.28 26.69 73.42
N VAL A 173 -18.81 27.92 73.61
CA VAL A 173 -19.66 28.61 74.63
C VAL A 173 -20.47 29.76 74.00
N SER A 174 -21.71 29.98 74.43
CA SER A 174 -22.31 31.28 74.81
C SER A 174 -23.72 31.03 75.38
N GLU A 175 -24.23 31.92 76.24
CA GLU A 175 -25.28 31.59 77.22
C GLU A 175 -26.56 32.44 77.06
N GLU A 176 -27.72 31.80 77.29
CA GLU A 176 -28.87 32.21 78.14
C GLU A 176 -29.35 33.69 78.15
N PRO A 177 -30.68 33.95 78.12
CA PRO A 177 -31.53 33.53 79.25
C PRO A 177 -32.95 32.97 78.97
N VAL A 178 -33.29 31.97 79.79
CA VAL A 178 -34.60 31.44 80.18
C VAL A 178 -35.69 32.52 80.36
N ASP A 179 -36.88 32.30 79.80
CA ASP A 179 -38.08 32.03 80.63
C ASP A 179 -39.19 31.32 79.83
N GLY A 180 -40.00 30.50 80.50
CA GLY A 180 -41.07 29.75 79.83
C GLY A 180 -41.95 28.89 80.75
N ASP A 181 -43.27 28.94 80.50
CA ASP A 181 -44.33 28.12 81.10
C ASP A 181 -45.59 28.27 80.19
N SER A 182 -46.71 27.53 80.27
CA SER A 182 -47.16 26.53 81.25
C SER A 182 -48.23 25.61 80.65
N VAL A 183 -48.42 24.43 81.28
CA VAL A 183 -49.68 23.66 81.25
C VAL A 183 -49.82 22.83 82.54
N ASP A 184 -50.74 23.17 83.44
CA ASP A 184 -52.04 22.47 83.62
C ASP A 184 -52.94 23.14 84.71
N ARG A 185 -54.09 22.51 85.01
CA ARG A 185 -55.30 22.93 85.76
C ARG A 185 -55.17 23.36 87.26
N LEU A 186 -55.93 24.43 87.60
CA LEU A 186 -56.97 24.56 88.69
C LEU A 186 -56.60 24.30 90.19
N PRO A 187 -57.43 24.68 91.21
CA PRO A 187 -58.53 25.68 91.32
C PRO A 187 -58.54 26.55 92.64
N VAL A 188 -59.58 27.42 92.76
CA VAL A 188 -60.38 27.70 94.00
C VAL A 188 -59.92 28.73 95.09
N GLN A 189 -60.78 29.73 95.34
CA GLN A 189 -61.04 30.51 96.60
C GLN A 189 -59.91 31.43 97.14
N ALA A 190 -60.12 32.50 97.96
CA ALA A 190 -61.27 33.29 98.46
C ALA A 190 -60.71 34.52 99.28
N GLN A 191 -61.39 35.61 99.69
CA GLN A 191 -62.73 36.23 99.46
C GLN A 191 -62.74 37.68 100.05
N LEU A 192 -63.77 38.49 99.74
CA LEU A 192 -64.29 39.63 100.56
C LEU A 192 -63.39 40.92 100.66
N ILE A 193 -63.85 42.16 100.95
CA ILE A 193 -65.13 42.75 101.45
C ILE A 193 -65.59 43.97 100.58
N THR A 194 -66.91 44.20 100.57
CA THR A 194 -67.83 45.29 100.08
C THR A 194 -67.30 46.74 99.83
N SER A 195 -68.03 47.71 99.22
CA SER A 195 -69.49 47.96 99.03
C SER A 195 -69.69 48.96 97.85
N ALA A 196 -70.69 48.98 96.95
CA ALA A 196 -72.14 48.69 96.93
C ALA A 196 -73.05 49.96 96.95
N ALA A 197 -73.46 50.45 95.76
CA ALA A 197 -74.67 51.27 95.44
C ALA A 197 -74.69 51.51 93.90
N VAL A 198 -75.55 50.95 93.06
CA VAL A 198 -77.03 50.99 92.93
C VAL A 198 -77.58 52.22 92.17
N SER A 199 -77.92 51.95 90.90
CA SER A 199 -78.86 52.60 89.95
C SER A 199 -79.87 53.64 90.49
N GLY A 200 -80.12 54.71 89.71
CA GLY A 200 -81.27 55.59 89.96
C GLY A 200 -81.59 56.74 88.99
N ARG A 201 -82.35 56.44 87.92
CA ARG A 201 -83.48 57.26 87.36
C ARG A 201 -83.26 58.68 86.77
N ARG A 202 -83.75 58.80 85.53
CA ARG A 202 -84.66 59.83 84.96
C ARG A 202 -84.16 61.25 84.67
N GLU A 203 -84.62 61.74 83.51
CA GLU A 203 -84.62 63.14 83.13
C GLU A 203 -85.51 64.03 84.03
N ALA A 204 -84.95 65.20 84.33
CA ALA A 204 -85.51 66.55 84.20
C ALA A 204 -86.97 66.86 84.59
N ALA A 205 -87.13 67.99 85.28
CA ALA A 205 -88.39 68.71 85.40
C ALA A 205 -88.21 70.19 84.98
N ARG A 206 -89.15 70.68 84.16
CA ARG A 206 -89.49 72.10 83.89
C ARG A 206 -88.42 73.05 83.32
N VAL A 207 -88.65 73.46 82.07
CA VAL A 207 -88.90 74.85 81.63
C VAL A 207 -88.09 75.98 82.30
N GLY A 208 -87.23 76.68 81.54
CA GLY A 208 -86.73 78.01 81.90
C GLY A 208 -85.59 78.58 81.04
N GLU A 209 -85.94 79.53 80.14
CA GLU A 209 -85.17 80.76 79.83
C GLU A 209 -83.77 80.73 79.16
N VAL A 210 -83.78 80.94 77.83
CA VAL A 210 -82.93 81.83 76.99
C VAL A 210 -81.52 82.24 77.46
N ILE A 211 -80.47 81.72 76.78
CA ILE A 211 -79.30 82.46 76.22
C ILE A 211 -78.91 81.77 74.88
N ALA A 212 -78.20 82.43 73.96
CA ALA A 212 -77.89 81.91 72.61
C ALA A 212 -76.39 81.76 72.29
N GLU A 213 -76.05 80.70 71.52
CA GLU A 213 -74.85 80.49 70.68
C GLU A 213 -73.43 80.52 71.34
N PRO A 214 -72.36 80.01 70.68
CA PRO A 214 -72.23 79.52 69.29
C PRO A 214 -71.82 78.03 69.14
N ALA A 215 -71.61 77.60 67.89
CA ALA A 215 -71.26 76.22 67.52
C ALA A 215 -69.76 75.88 67.63
N LEU A 216 -69.48 74.56 67.73
CA LEU A 216 -68.17 73.94 67.52
C LEU A 216 -68.28 72.98 66.32
N ALA A 217 -67.20 72.81 65.56
CA ALA A 217 -67.18 71.93 64.39
C ALA A 217 -67.00 70.46 64.77
N GLU A 218 -67.70 69.56 64.07
CA GLU A 218 -67.46 68.12 64.14
C GLU A 218 -66.27 67.74 63.26
N PHE A 219 -65.31 67.01 63.81
CA PHE A 219 -64.28 66.33 63.02
C PHE A 219 -64.86 65.02 62.48
N SER A 220 -64.88 64.85 61.16
CA SER A 220 -65.46 63.69 60.48
C SER A 220 -64.35 62.84 59.86
N ASN A 221 -63.99 61.76 60.55
CA ASN A 221 -63.00 60.77 60.12
C ASN A 221 -63.20 60.32 58.66
N ALA A 222 -62.19 60.53 57.81
CA ALA A 222 -62.23 60.23 56.39
C ALA A 222 -61.50 58.91 56.08
N ALA A 223 -62.21 57.94 55.48
CA ALA A 223 -61.64 56.63 55.21
C ALA A 223 -60.40 56.68 54.28
N PRO A 224 -59.39 55.81 54.51
CA PRO A 224 -58.11 55.88 53.82
C PRO A 224 -58.24 55.64 52.32
N THR A 225 -57.43 56.36 51.54
CA THR A 225 -57.25 56.10 50.10
C THR A 225 -56.25 54.96 49.90
N VAL A 226 -56.42 54.16 48.84
CA VAL A 226 -55.61 52.95 48.62
C VAL A 226 -55.15 52.85 47.17
N THR A 227 -53.87 52.54 46.98
CA THR A 227 -53.28 52.17 45.68
C THR A 227 -52.71 50.76 45.76
N THR A 228 -52.58 50.07 44.62
CA THR A 228 -52.14 48.66 44.58
C THR A 228 -51.22 48.45 43.39
N SER A 229 -50.03 47.90 43.65
CA SER A 229 -49.13 47.32 42.66
C SER A 229 -49.14 45.79 42.81
N VAL A 230 -49.03 45.10 41.69
CA VAL A 230 -48.86 43.64 41.62
C VAL A 230 -47.65 43.41 40.71
N ASP A 231 -46.62 42.77 41.26
CA ASP A 231 -45.40 42.48 40.52
C ASP A 231 -45.62 41.26 39.59
N ASP A 232 -44.71 41.01 38.65
CA ASP A 232 -44.79 39.78 37.85
C ASP A 232 -44.56 38.52 38.72
N PRO A 233 -45.30 37.42 38.47
CA PRO A 233 -45.10 36.17 39.19
C PRO A 233 -43.74 35.54 38.86
N ASP A 234 -42.99 35.14 39.88
CA ASP A 234 -41.73 34.40 39.74
C ASP A 234 -41.94 33.16 38.85
N PRO A 235 -41.19 32.96 37.75
CA PRO A 235 -41.51 31.96 36.74
C PRO A 235 -41.39 30.51 37.25
N LEU A 236 -40.49 30.27 38.21
CA LEU A 236 -40.23 28.93 38.74
C LEU A 236 -41.25 28.52 39.80
N THR A 237 -41.52 29.39 40.77
CA THR A 237 -42.36 29.13 41.95
C THR A 237 -43.81 29.59 41.78
N GLY A 238 -44.05 30.59 40.93
CA GLY A 238 -45.34 31.26 40.76
C GLY A 238 -45.68 32.25 41.88
N VAL A 239 -44.72 32.57 42.76
CA VAL A 239 -44.90 33.52 43.86
C VAL A 239 -45.00 34.94 43.32
N THR A 240 -45.93 35.73 43.87
CA THR A 240 -46.17 37.12 43.45
C THR A 240 -46.10 38.04 44.66
N THR A 241 -45.37 39.15 44.53
CA THR A 241 -45.41 40.24 45.51
C THR A 241 -46.50 41.23 45.12
N VAL A 242 -47.24 41.71 46.12
CA VAL A 242 -48.29 42.72 45.98
C VAL A 242 -48.05 43.80 47.00
N THR A 243 -47.98 45.04 46.57
CA THR A 243 -47.83 46.20 47.46
C THR A 243 -49.13 47.00 47.47
N VAL A 244 -49.76 47.11 48.64
CA VAL A 244 -50.97 47.91 48.86
C VAL A 244 -50.60 49.08 49.76
N ALA A 245 -50.45 50.26 49.16
CA ALA A 245 -50.14 51.48 49.89
C ALA A 245 -51.42 52.25 50.21
N GLY A 246 -51.67 52.49 51.49
CA GLY A 246 -52.72 53.37 51.99
C GLY A 246 -52.21 54.77 52.31
N GLN A 247 -53.05 55.79 52.11
CA GLN A 247 -52.85 57.14 52.64
C GLN A 247 -54.13 57.62 53.32
N ASP A 248 -54.00 57.95 54.60
CA ASP A 248 -55.07 58.46 55.43
C ASP A 248 -55.15 60.00 55.38
N PRO A 249 -56.33 60.62 55.14
CA PRO A 249 -56.47 62.08 55.09
C PRO A 249 -56.31 62.78 56.44
N ASP A 250 -56.68 62.11 57.55
CA ASP A 250 -56.61 62.67 58.92
C ASP A 250 -55.28 62.32 59.59
N GLY A 251 -54.55 61.33 59.07
CA GLY A 251 -53.17 60.97 59.42
C GLY A 251 -53.05 59.70 60.26
N ASP A 252 -54.07 58.87 60.31
CA ASP A 252 -54.16 57.72 61.21
C ASP A 252 -53.27 56.51 60.84
N ALA A 253 -53.03 55.67 61.83
CA ALA A 253 -52.14 54.51 61.74
C ALA A 253 -52.83 53.31 61.06
N LEU A 254 -52.60 53.17 59.75
CA LEU A 254 -53.29 52.18 58.92
C LEU A 254 -52.91 50.72 59.21
N THR A 255 -53.94 49.87 59.31
CA THR A 255 -53.82 48.41 59.45
C THR A 255 -54.25 47.70 58.17
N TYR A 256 -53.50 46.68 57.77
CA TYR A 256 -53.66 45.97 56.49
C TYR A 256 -54.05 44.51 56.70
N THR A 257 -55.16 44.07 56.11
CA THR A 257 -55.64 42.68 56.23
C THR A 257 -56.04 42.10 54.87
N ALA A 258 -55.65 40.84 54.60
CA ALA A 258 -55.94 40.15 53.35
C ALA A 258 -56.95 39.02 53.52
N GLY A 259 -57.95 38.99 52.64
CA GLY A 259 -58.88 37.86 52.48
C GLY A 259 -58.20 36.62 51.90
N ARG A 260 -58.85 35.46 52.04
CA ARG A 260 -58.32 34.20 51.49
C ARG A 260 -58.58 34.11 49.97
N PRO A 261 -57.55 33.91 49.14
CA PRO A 261 -57.71 33.68 47.70
C PRO A 261 -58.20 32.24 47.43
N ARG A 262 -58.50 31.88 46.18
CA ARG A 262 -59.11 30.57 45.83
C ARG A 262 -58.10 29.47 45.49
N PHE A 263 -56.92 29.86 45.02
CA PHE A 263 -55.93 29.00 44.38
C PHE A 263 -54.57 29.05 45.07
N GLY A 264 -54.30 30.05 45.93
CA GLY A 264 -53.08 30.17 46.71
C GLY A 264 -53.27 30.44 48.20
N ARG A 265 -52.22 30.98 48.81
CA ARG A 265 -52.18 31.56 50.16
C ARG A 265 -51.60 32.96 50.04
N VAL A 266 -52.16 33.92 50.78
CA VAL A 266 -51.55 35.23 51.01
C VAL A 266 -50.93 35.26 52.41
N ILE A 267 -49.77 35.89 52.54
CA ILE A 267 -49.14 36.29 53.80
C ILE A 267 -48.87 37.80 53.67
N GLY A 268 -49.23 38.59 54.68
CA GLY A 268 -48.88 40.01 54.76
C GLY A 268 -47.79 40.25 55.80
N ASP A 269 -47.00 41.31 55.59
CA ASP A 269 -46.05 41.85 56.57
C ASP A 269 -46.74 42.66 57.70
N GLY A 270 -47.95 43.14 57.45
CA GLY A 270 -48.72 44.04 58.32
C GLY A 270 -48.57 45.53 58.00
N ALA A 271 -47.62 45.90 57.12
CA ALA A 271 -47.33 47.26 56.67
C ALA A 271 -47.78 47.55 55.22
N GLY A 272 -48.29 46.54 54.51
CA GLY A 272 -48.93 46.69 53.19
C GLY A 272 -48.33 45.82 52.09
N VAL A 273 -47.23 45.10 52.36
CA VAL A 273 -46.63 44.15 51.41
C VAL A 273 -47.17 42.74 51.66
N PHE A 274 -47.62 42.11 50.59
CA PHE A 274 -48.22 40.78 50.60
C PHE A 274 -47.50 39.83 49.65
N THR A 275 -47.14 38.66 50.14
CA THR A 275 -46.66 37.54 49.32
C THR A 275 -47.83 36.60 49.02
N TYR A 276 -48.17 36.44 47.75
CA TYR A 276 -49.06 35.40 47.27
C TYR A 276 -48.26 34.18 46.82
N THR A 277 -48.62 33.00 47.32
CA THR A 277 -48.06 31.72 46.91
C THR A 277 -49.18 30.84 46.35
N PRO A 278 -49.24 30.56 45.03
CA PRO A 278 -50.22 29.65 44.47
C PRO A 278 -49.94 28.20 44.92
N THR A 279 -50.99 27.39 45.02
CA THR A 279 -50.83 25.95 45.29
C THR A 279 -50.32 25.22 44.06
N SER A 280 -49.51 24.16 44.24
CA SER A 280 -49.05 23.30 43.13
C SER A 280 -50.22 22.72 42.31
N PHE A 281 -51.34 22.42 42.98
CA PHE A 281 -52.58 21.99 42.32
C PHE A 281 -53.19 23.09 41.44
N SER A 282 -53.24 24.34 41.90
CA SER A 282 -53.73 25.44 41.05
C SER A 282 -52.84 25.71 39.84
N ARG A 283 -51.51 25.67 40.01
CA ARG A 283 -50.56 25.81 38.91
C ARG A 283 -50.67 24.64 37.91
N LEU A 284 -50.99 23.44 38.37
CA LEU A 284 -51.35 22.29 37.51
C LEU A 284 -52.67 22.53 36.76
N LEU A 285 -53.72 23.04 37.41
CA LEU A 285 -54.97 23.39 36.74
C LEU A 285 -54.81 24.52 35.72
N ALA A 286 -53.96 25.52 36.00
CA ALA A 286 -53.69 26.66 35.12
C ALA A 286 -53.10 26.26 33.76
N ARG A 287 -52.44 25.09 33.67
CA ARG A 287 -52.00 24.49 32.39
C ARG A 287 -53.19 24.28 31.46
N PHE A 288 -54.23 23.59 31.94
CA PHE A 288 -55.35 23.08 31.14
C PHE A 288 -56.63 23.94 31.17
N LEU A 289 -56.85 24.72 32.23
CA LEU A 289 -58.11 25.41 32.49
C LEU A 289 -57.90 26.94 32.59
N PRO A 290 -58.38 27.74 31.62
CA PRO A 290 -58.15 29.19 31.60
C PRO A 290 -58.63 29.93 32.86
N PHE A 291 -59.70 29.46 33.51
CA PHE A 291 -60.21 30.08 34.75
C PHE A 291 -59.25 29.95 35.94
N ALA A 292 -58.30 29.01 35.90
CA ALA A 292 -57.30 28.81 36.94
C ALA A 292 -56.02 29.63 36.71
N ARG A 293 -55.92 30.38 35.59
CA ARG A 293 -54.80 31.29 35.28
C ARG A 293 -54.92 32.66 35.96
N SER A 294 -55.99 32.90 36.72
CA SER A 294 -56.14 34.09 37.56
C SER A 294 -56.81 33.75 38.88
N ASP A 295 -56.39 34.44 39.93
CA ASP A 295 -57.00 34.40 41.25
C ASP A 295 -57.26 35.83 41.75
N ARG A 296 -58.03 35.97 42.83
CA ARG A 296 -58.26 37.26 43.48
C ARG A 296 -58.53 37.14 44.97
N PHE A 297 -58.13 38.18 45.68
CA PHE A 297 -58.48 38.41 47.09
C PHE A 297 -58.75 39.90 47.30
N VAL A 298 -59.30 40.22 48.47
CA VAL A 298 -59.54 41.61 48.89
C VAL A 298 -58.52 41.95 49.97
N VAL A 299 -57.88 43.10 49.86
CA VAL A 299 -57.11 43.71 50.95
C VAL A 299 -57.94 44.85 51.52
N THR A 300 -58.21 44.81 52.82
CA THR A 300 -58.88 45.86 53.56
C THR A 300 -57.84 46.66 54.34
N VAL A 301 -57.85 47.98 54.14
CA VAL A 301 -57.04 48.96 54.87
C VAL A 301 -57.97 49.72 55.80
N ASN A 302 -57.62 49.83 57.08
CA ASN A 302 -58.49 50.36 58.14
C ASN A 302 -57.72 51.31 59.08
N ASP A 303 -58.34 52.43 59.44
CA ASP A 303 -57.77 53.52 60.26
C ASP A 303 -57.85 53.31 61.78
N GLY A 304 -58.66 52.34 62.24
CA GLY A 304 -58.93 52.09 63.66
C GLY A 304 -60.05 52.95 64.26
N HIS A 305 -60.53 53.99 63.56
CA HIS A 305 -61.52 54.95 64.05
C HIS A 305 -62.87 54.90 63.32
N GLY A 306 -62.96 54.23 62.17
CA GLY A 306 -64.22 53.83 61.55
C GLY A 306 -64.22 53.76 60.03
N GLY A 307 -63.19 54.29 59.37
CA GLY A 307 -63.00 54.21 57.93
C GLY A 307 -62.30 52.91 57.52
N ALA A 308 -62.77 52.34 56.41
CA ALA A 308 -62.17 51.14 55.84
C ALA A 308 -62.33 51.15 54.31
N THR A 309 -61.23 50.93 53.61
CA THR A 309 -61.21 50.88 52.13
C THR A 309 -60.67 49.53 51.68
N SER A 310 -61.34 48.94 50.70
CA SER A 310 -61.06 47.59 50.21
C SER A 310 -60.59 47.61 48.76
N SER A 311 -59.35 47.16 48.52
CA SER A 311 -58.82 46.91 47.17
C SER A 311 -59.05 45.46 46.77
N THR A 312 -59.54 45.21 45.55
CA THR A 312 -59.62 43.84 44.99
C THR A 312 -58.37 43.57 44.17
N VAL A 313 -57.46 42.79 44.72
CA VAL A 313 -56.22 42.36 44.06
C VAL A 313 -56.54 41.20 43.13
N ALA A 314 -56.20 41.34 41.84
CA ALA A 314 -56.18 40.25 40.89
C ALA A 314 -54.72 39.81 40.65
N ILE A 315 -54.46 38.50 40.62
CA ILE A 315 -53.14 37.91 40.37
C ILE A 315 -53.20 36.94 39.21
N THR A 316 -52.19 36.99 38.34
CA THR A 316 -51.92 35.98 37.31
C THR A 316 -51.32 34.73 37.94
N VAL A 317 -52.02 33.60 37.86
CA VAL A 317 -51.51 32.30 38.30
C VAL A 317 -50.85 31.62 37.12
N ILE A 318 -49.51 31.64 37.09
CA ILE A 318 -48.77 30.96 36.02
C ILE A 318 -48.88 29.43 36.13
N PRO A 319 -48.95 28.71 35.01
CA PRO A 319 -48.83 27.26 34.96
C PRO A 319 -47.64 26.71 35.76
N LEU A 320 -47.77 25.47 36.25
CA LEU A 320 -46.62 24.72 36.78
C LEU A 320 -45.77 24.32 35.59
N ASN A 321 -44.48 24.66 35.61
CA ASN A 321 -43.54 24.31 34.58
C ASN A 321 -42.29 23.64 35.17
N SER A 322 -41.70 22.73 34.41
CA SER A 322 -40.46 22.02 34.74
C SER A 322 -39.60 22.03 33.49
N ALA A 323 -38.31 22.38 33.59
CA ALA A 323 -37.46 22.40 32.39
C ALA A 323 -37.39 21.00 31.72
N PRO A 324 -37.29 20.94 30.38
CA PRO A 324 -37.11 19.69 29.64
C PRO A 324 -35.91 18.90 30.14
N ARG A 325 -35.97 17.56 30.05
CA ARG A 325 -34.87 16.68 30.48
C ARG A 325 -34.30 15.93 29.28
N ALA A 326 -32.98 16.01 29.12
CA ALA A 326 -32.27 15.26 28.10
C ALA A 326 -32.45 13.74 28.29
N ARG A 327 -32.59 13.01 27.18
CA ARG A 327 -32.70 11.54 27.11
C ARG A 327 -31.50 10.90 26.39
N GLY A 328 -30.50 11.70 26.03
CA GLY A 328 -29.34 11.30 25.25
C GLY A 328 -29.44 11.71 23.78
N VAL A 329 -28.37 11.42 23.03
CA VAL A 329 -28.19 11.78 21.63
C VAL A 329 -27.90 10.53 20.82
N THR A 330 -28.46 10.44 19.61
CA THR A 330 -28.06 9.47 18.59
C THR A 330 -27.21 10.19 17.57
N VAL A 331 -26.02 9.68 17.28
CA VAL A 331 -25.09 10.21 16.28
C VAL A 331 -24.81 9.10 15.27
N ASN A 332 -24.99 9.36 13.99
CA ASN A 332 -24.70 8.41 12.93
C ASN A 332 -23.23 8.53 12.50
N ALA A 333 -22.71 7.53 11.78
CA ALA A 333 -21.40 7.64 11.15
C ALA A 333 -21.35 8.81 10.13
N PRO A 334 -20.18 9.44 9.91
CA PRO A 334 -20.00 10.43 8.85
C PRO A 334 -20.33 9.85 7.46
N VAL A 335 -20.97 10.65 6.61
CA VAL A 335 -21.25 10.31 5.22
C VAL A 335 -19.95 10.33 4.41
N VAL A 336 -19.70 9.25 3.65
CA VAL A 336 -18.51 9.10 2.80
C VAL A 336 -18.42 10.25 1.79
N GLY A 337 -17.21 10.72 1.50
CA GLY A 337 -16.93 11.83 0.58
C GLY A 337 -17.13 13.21 1.21
N THR A 338 -18.27 13.48 1.88
CA THR A 338 -18.56 14.80 2.47
C THR A 338 -18.11 14.95 3.91
N GLY A 339 -18.04 13.86 4.68
CA GLY A 339 -17.78 13.88 6.13
C GLY A 339 -18.97 14.38 6.97
N ALA A 340 -20.14 14.65 6.37
CA ALA A 340 -21.29 15.19 7.09
C ALA A 340 -21.89 14.15 8.05
N VAL A 341 -22.19 14.58 9.28
CA VAL A 341 -22.74 13.73 10.36
C VAL A 341 -24.19 14.10 10.60
N THR A 342 -25.07 13.11 10.58
CA THR A 342 -26.49 13.27 10.94
C THR A 342 -26.78 12.66 12.31
N GLY A 343 -27.83 13.12 12.98
CA GLY A 343 -28.23 12.53 14.25
C GLY A 343 -29.51 13.13 14.83
N LYS A 344 -29.76 12.82 16.09
CA LYS A 344 -30.92 13.30 16.84
C LYS A 344 -30.64 13.51 18.32
N ALA A 345 -30.84 14.74 18.79
CA ALA A 345 -30.97 15.03 20.22
C ALA A 345 -32.37 14.62 20.70
N ASN A 346 -32.45 13.93 21.84
CA ASN A 346 -33.72 13.49 22.41
C ASN A 346 -33.91 14.06 23.82
N ALA A 347 -35.15 14.46 24.13
CA ALA A 347 -35.55 14.97 25.43
C ALA A 347 -36.99 14.55 25.75
N PHE A 348 -37.39 14.70 27.01
CA PHE A 348 -38.77 14.56 27.46
C PHE A 348 -39.12 15.68 28.44
N ASP A 349 -40.39 16.08 28.48
CA ASP A 349 -40.86 17.06 29.44
C ASP A 349 -41.50 16.38 30.68
N PRO A 350 -41.12 16.73 31.92
CA PRO A 350 -41.72 16.16 33.13
C PRO A 350 -43.22 16.49 33.32
N ASN A 351 -43.74 17.50 32.63
CA ASN A 351 -45.14 17.92 32.68
C ASN A 351 -45.88 17.64 31.35
N TRP A 352 -45.25 16.90 30.44
CA TRP A 352 -45.72 16.48 29.12
C TRP A 352 -45.97 17.63 28.13
N ASP A 353 -45.25 18.75 28.27
CA ASP A 353 -45.27 19.84 27.29
C ASP A 353 -44.66 19.48 25.93
N ARG A 354 -45.10 20.21 24.90
CA ARG A 354 -44.57 20.08 23.54
C ARG A 354 -43.21 20.76 23.44
N LEU A 355 -42.18 19.96 23.22
CA LEU A 355 -40.81 20.44 23.05
C LEU A 355 -40.56 21.01 21.65
N THR A 356 -39.67 22.00 21.57
CA THR A 356 -39.11 22.55 20.33
C THR A 356 -37.58 22.54 20.44
N PHE A 357 -36.89 22.08 19.39
CA PHE A 357 -35.42 22.03 19.36
C PHE A 357 -34.85 23.10 18.42
N VAL A 358 -33.74 23.73 18.80
CA VAL A 358 -32.99 24.69 17.98
C VAL A 358 -31.48 24.52 18.18
N ALA A 359 -30.67 25.01 17.25
CA ALA A 359 -29.23 25.07 17.41
C ALA A 359 -28.86 26.22 18.37
N SER A 360 -28.22 25.90 19.50
CA SER A 360 -27.59 26.91 20.38
C SER A 360 -26.26 27.40 19.80
N THR A 361 -25.70 26.61 18.89
CA THR A 361 -24.44 26.83 18.18
C THR A 361 -24.68 26.39 16.75
N SER A 362 -24.81 27.33 15.81
CA SER A 362 -25.00 27.06 14.38
C SER A 362 -23.69 26.86 13.62
N GLU A 363 -22.58 27.33 14.17
CA GLU A 363 -21.24 27.23 13.61
C GLU A 363 -20.25 26.98 14.75
N THR A 364 -19.25 26.13 14.50
CA THR A 364 -18.10 25.90 15.37
C THR A 364 -16.82 26.30 14.64
N ALA A 365 -15.66 26.19 15.29
CA ALA A 365 -14.37 26.35 14.60
C ALA A 365 -14.11 25.26 13.54
N LYS A 366 -14.90 24.17 13.52
CA LYS A 366 -14.67 22.99 12.70
C LYS A 366 -15.79 22.64 11.72
N GLY A 367 -16.99 23.22 11.87
CA GLY A 367 -18.10 22.90 10.97
C GLY A 367 -19.38 23.71 11.23
N VAL A 368 -20.38 23.47 10.39
CA VAL A 368 -21.70 24.12 10.43
C VAL A 368 -22.74 23.14 10.95
N VAL A 369 -23.61 23.60 11.85
CA VAL A 369 -24.65 22.82 12.53
C VAL A 369 -26.03 23.33 12.12
N THR A 370 -26.87 22.41 11.64
CA THR A 370 -28.30 22.67 11.40
C THR A 370 -29.15 21.77 12.29
N VAL A 371 -30.19 22.32 12.91
CA VAL A 371 -31.10 21.60 13.82
C VAL A 371 -32.55 21.84 13.39
N ASN A 372 -33.32 20.76 13.31
CA ASN A 372 -34.74 20.79 13.02
C ASN A 372 -35.55 20.82 14.32
N SER A 373 -36.77 21.37 14.28
CA SER A 373 -37.65 21.53 15.45
C SER A 373 -38.04 20.23 16.16
N ASN A 374 -37.81 19.07 15.55
CA ASN A 374 -38.04 17.72 16.07
C ASN A 374 -36.79 17.08 16.75
N GLY A 375 -35.67 17.81 16.82
CA GLY A 375 -34.40 17.36 17.39
C GLY A 375 -33.42 16.69 16.44
N THR A 376 -33.77 16.47 15.15
CA THR A 376 -32.80 15.93 14.17
C THR A 376 -31.83 17.01 13.69
N PHE A 377 -30.55 16.68 13.58
CA PHE A 377 -29.50 17.61 13.19
C PHE A 377 -28.63 17.06 12.06
N THR A 378 -27.97 17.99 11.35
CA THR A 378 -26.84 17.71 10.45
C THR A 378 -25.70 18.64 10.80
N TYR A 379 -24.52 18.07 11.08
CA TYR A 379 -23.24 18.75 11.19
C TYR A 379 -22.42 18.49 9.92
N THR A 380 -21.84 19.54 9.35
CA THR A 380 -20.94 19.44 8.18
C THR A 380 -19.59 20.02 8.57
N PRO A 381 -18.52 19.20 8.70
CA PRO A 381 -17.18 19.71 8.97
C PRO A 381 -16.64 20.52 7.77
N THR A 382 -15.75 21.48 8.04
CA THR A 382 -14.99 22.19 7.01
C THR A 382 -13.92 21.29 6.39
N ALA A 383 -13.49 21.60 5.16
CA ALA A 383 -12.38 20.88 4.53
C ALA A 383 -11.12 20.90 5.41
N ALA A 384 -10.75 22.09 5.91
CA ALA A 384 -9.62 22.27 6.83
C ALA A 384 -9.72 21.36 8.07
N ALA A 385 -10.89 21.26 8.71
CA ALA A 385 -11.05 20.40 9.89
C ALA A 385 -10.98 18.89 9.56
N ARG A 386 -11.31 18.48 8.32
CA ARG A 386 -11.12 17.09 7.85
C ARG A 386 -9.66 16.79 7.51
N HIS A 387 -8.93 17.78 7.00
CA HIS A 387 -7.50 17.70 6.71
C HIS A 387 -6.66 17.70 8.00
N THR A 388 -6.96 18.55 8.99
CA THR A 388 -6.36 18.43 10.34
C THR A 388 -6.67 17.08 11.02
N ALA A 389 -7.72 16.36 10.59
CA ALA A 389 -8.05 15.03 11.09
C ALA A 389 -7.32 13.88 10.36
N SER A 390 -6.71 14.11 9.18
CA SER A 390 -5.90 13.11 8.45
C SER A 390 -4.43 13.05 8.90
N ALA A 391 -3.90 14.08 9.58
CA ALA A 391 -2.52 14.08 10.04
C ALA A 391 -2.19 12.79 10.84
N VAL A 392 -1.03 12.21 10.57
CA VAL A 392 -0.59 10.94 11.18
C VAL A 392 -0.50 11.05 12.71
N ASP A 393 -0.19 12.23 13.24
CA ASP A 393 -0.12 12.54 14.68
C ASP A 393 -1.37 13.23 15.25
N ALA A 394 -2.42 13.46 14.45
CA ALA A 394 -3.64 14.16 14.90
C ALA A 394 -4.26 13.49 16.15
N THR A 395 -4.87 14.29 17.00
CA THR A 395 -5.43 13.85 18.28
C THR A 395 -6.91 13.45 18.20
N ASP A 396 -7.44 12.83 19.26
CA ASP A 396 -8.90 12.66 19.42
C ASP A 396 -9.64 14.01 19.41
N GLY A 397 -8.96 15.07 19.89
CA GLY A 397 -9.46 16.43 19.83
C GLY A 397 -9.61 16.92 18.39
N ASP A 398 -8.70 16.55 17.48
CA ASP A 398 -8.72 16.93 16.07
C ASP A 398 -9.79 16.16 15.31
N ARG A 399 -9.90 14.85 15.55
CA ARG A 399 -10.89 13.94 14.93
C ARG A 399 -12.31 14.06 15.51
N THR A 400 -12.57 15.03 16.40
CA THR A 400 -13.92 15.32 16.92
C THR A 400 -14.27 16.81 16.93
N ASP A 401 -15.56 17.10 17.07
CA ASP A 401 -16.09 18.42 17.42
C ASP A 401 -17.25 18.29 18.42
N THR A 402 -17.62 19.36 19.13
CA THR A 402 -18.74 19.37 20.07
C THR A 402 -19.52 20.68 20.06
N PHE A 403 -20.82 20.58 19.80
CA PHE A 403 -21.77 21.69 19.80
C PHE A 403 -22.92 21.47 20.80
N ARG A 404 -23.88 22.40 20.85
CA ARG A 404 -25.04 22.32 21.74
C ARG A 404 -26.36 22.49 21.00
N VAL A 405 -27.36 21.72 21.44
CA VAL A 405 -28.75 21.77 20.98
C VAL A 405 -29.63 22.16 22.15
N ALA A 406 -30.27 23.33 22.04
CA ALA A 406 -31.26 23.79 23.00
C ALA A 406 -32.59 23.11 22.71
N VAL A 407 -33.22 22.62 23.78
CA VAL A 407 -34.62 22.20 23.76
C VAL A 407 -35.42 23.08 24.72
N SER A 408 -36.55 23.61 24.25
CA SER A 408 -37.46 24.43 25.05
C SER A 408 -38.88 23.86 25.08
N ASP A 409 -39.59 24.12 26.18
CA ASP A 409 -41.02 23.87 26.32
C ASP A 409 -41.88 25.05 25.79
N VAL A 410 -43.20 24.96 25.92
CA VAL A 410 -44.15 26.02 25.49
C VAL A 410 -44.30 27.17 26.48
N PHE A 411 -43.61 27.13 27.62
CA PHE A 411 -43.62 28.14 28.69
C PHE A 411 -42.27 28.86 28.85
N GLY A 412 -41.25 28.45 28.08
CA GLY A 412 -39.98 29.17 27.92
C GLY A 412 -38.80 28.63 28.73
N ALA A 413 -38.91 27.50 29.46
CA ALA A 413 -37.72 26.91 30.07
C ALA A 413 -36.91 26.13 29.03
N VAL A 414 -35.57 26.22 29.15
CA VAL A 414 -34.61 25.71 28.15
C VAL A 414 -33.68 24.68 28.81
N THR A 415 -33.19 23.72 28.05
CA THR A 415 -32.10 22.83 28.47
C THR A 415 -31.16 22.55 27.31
N GLU A 416 -29.85 22.64 27.58
CA GLU A 416 -28.76 22.47 26.62
C GLU A 416 -28.30 21.02 26.57
N ILE A 417 -28.36 20.40 25.39
CA ILE A 417 -27.87 19.04 25.15
C ILE A 417 -26.53 19.14 24.40
N PRO A 418 -25.40 18.72 25.00
CA PRO A 418 -24.13 18.65 24.28
C PRO A 418 -24.18 17.50 23.27
N VAL A 419 -23.64 17.75 22.07
CA VAL A 419 -23.54 16.78 20.98
C VAL A 419 -22.09 16.74 20.52
N THR A 420 -21.44 15.60 20.72
CA THR A 420 -20.10 15.32 20.19
C THR A 420 -20.22 14.51 18.91
N VAL A 421 -19.46 14.88 17.89
CA VAL A 421 -19.45 14.25 16.55
C VAL A 421 -18.01 13.89 16.16
N THR A 422 -17.85 12.79 15.43
CA THR A 422 -16.57 12.43 14.82
C THR A 422 -16.41 13.13 13.48
N ILE A 423 -15.18 13.51 13.15
CA ILE A 423 -14.81 14.09 11.86
C ILE A 423 -14.17 12.97 11.04
N SER A 424 -14.73 12.66 9.88
CA SER A 424 -14.09 11.77 8.91
C SER A 424 -12.94 12.53 8.23
N PRO A 425 -11.70 12.00 8.25
CA PRO A 425 -10.57 12.64 7.59
C PRO A 425 -10.77 12.86 6.08
N ALA A 426 -9.93 13.71 5.49
CA ALA A 426 -9.74 13.84 4.05
C ALA A 426 -8.36 14.42 3.75
N ASN A 427 -7.64 13.79 2.84
CA ASN A 427 -6.45 14.36 2.20
C ASN A 427 -6.52 14.07 0.70
N GLY A 428 -5.96 14.97 -0.11
CA GLY A 428 -5.37 14.61 -1.39
C GLY A 428 -4.22 13.62 -1.21
N THR A 429 -3.82 12.96 -2.29
CA THR A 429 -2.52 12.28 -2.35
C THR A 429 -1.56 13.18 -3.12
N PRO A 430 -0.29 13.31 -2.69
CA PRO A 430 0.70 14.07 -3.43
C PRO A 430 0.87 13.50 -4.85
N THR A 431 1.25 14.38 -5.77
CA THR A 431 1.72 14.03 -7.12
C THR A 431 3.18 14.45 -7.24
N GLY A 432 3.91 13.97 -8.25
CA GLY A 432 5.28 14.42 -8.46
C GLY A 432 5.92 13.87 -9.73
N ASN A 433 7.08 14.44 -10.07
CA ASN A 433 7.88 14.05 -11.22
C ASN A 433 9.37 14.07 -10.89
N ALA A 434 10.14 13.22 -11.56
CA ALA A 434 11.59 13.21 -11.49
C ALA A 434 12.21 14.06 -12.60
N THR A 435 13.38 14.63 -12.32
CA THR A 435 14.29 15.19 -13.32
C THR A 435 15.72 14.77 -12.96
N VAL A 436 16.50 14.36 -13.95
CA VAL A 436 17.88 13.89 -13.77
C VAL A 436 18.83 14.60 -14.72
N ASN A 437 20.04 14.85 -14.26
CA ASN A 437 21.13 15.39 -15.07
C ASN A 437 21.77 14.27 -15.91
N HIS A 438 22.61 14.66 -16.88
CA HIS A 438 23.51 13.69 -17.51
C HIS A 438 24.53 13.16 -16.48
N PRO A 439 25.02 11.91 -16.65
CA PRO A 439 26.04 11.36 -15.77
C PRO A 439 27.36 12.13 -15.88
N ASP A 440 28.07 12.28 -14.77
CA ASP A 440 29.45 12.75 -14.78
C ASP A 440 30.33 11.77 -15.59
N PRO A 441 31.12 12.22 -16.58
CA PRO A 441 31.80 11.32 -17.52
C PRO A 441 33.00 10.57 -16.90
N VAL A 442 33.46 10.96 -15.70
CA VAL A 442 34.61 10.32 -15.03
C VAL A 442 34.16 9.30 -14.01
N SER A 443 33.21 9.67 -13.15
CA SER A 443 32.69 8.87 -12.04
C SER A 443 31.42 8.07 -12.38
N GLY A 444 30.66 8.49 -13.40
CA GLY A 444 29.35 7.95 -13.75
C GLY A 444 28.21 8.42 -12.85
N VAL A 445 28.47 9.27 -11.85
CA VAL A 445 27.46 9.74 -10.88
C VAL A 445 26.39 10.58 -11.59
N VAL A 446 25.13 10.26 -11.33
CA VAL A 446 23.96 11.02 -11.80
C VAL A 446 23.34 11.75 -10.61
N THR A 447 23.12 13.05 -10.75
CA THR A 447 22.34 13.86 -9.80
C THR A 447 21.00 14.22 -10.40
N GLY A 448 20.01 14.53 -9.55
CA GLY A 448 18.69 14.94 -9.99
C GLY A 448 17.83 15.43 -8.83
N VAL A 449 16.56 15.70 -9.11
CA VAL A 449 15.56 16.06 -8.10
C VAL A 449 14.22 15.45 -8.46
N VAL A 450 13.53 14.92 -7.46
CA VAL A 450 12.11 14.57 -7.51
C VAL A 450 11.34 15.71 -6.86
N ILE A 451 10.43 16.32 -7.61
CA ILE A 451 9.61 17.44 -7.14
C ILE A 451 8.17 16.94 -7.03
N GLY A 452 7.60 17.07 -5.85
CA GLY A 452 6.20 16.80 -5.57
C GLY A 452 5.36 18.08 -5.43
N THR A 453 4.06 17.93 -5.60
CA THR A 453 3.04 18.91 -5.26
C THR A 453 1.86 18.20 -4.59
N ASP A 454 1.25 18.85 -3.62
CA ASP A 454 0.00 18.42 -2.99
C ASP A 454 -1.12 19.45 -3.20
N ALA A 455 -2.37 18.99 -3.11
CA ALA A 455 -3.58 19.77 -3.39
C ALA A 455 -4.16 20.49 -2.15
N ASP A 456 -3.93 19.99 -0.95
CA ASP A 456 -4.35 20.62 0.31
C ASP A 456 -3.28 21.61 0.83
N GLY A 457 -2.01 21.41 0.43
CA GLY A 457 -0.88 22.31 0.65
C GLY A 457 0.23 21.72 1.52
N ASP A 458 0.32 20.38 1.59
CA ASP A 458 1.12 19.68 2.58
C ASP A 458 2.65 19.83 2.47
N SER A 459 3.31 19.64 3.60
CA SER A 459 4.77 19.55 3.68
C SER A 459 5.25 18.17 3.25
N LEU A 460 5.85 18.10 2.07
CA LEU A 460 6.26 16.83 1.46
C LEU A 460 7.60 16.33 1.98
N THR A 461 7.68 15.03 2.22
CA THR A 461 8.90 14.30 2.59
C THR A 461 9.21 13.23 1.55
N TYR A 462 10.49 13.06 1.23
CA TYR A 462 10.96 12.17 0.16
C TYR A 462 11.83 11.04 0.74
N SER A 463 11.69 9.84 0.19
CA SER A 463 12.40 8.62 0.60
C SER A 463 12.50 7.64 -0.57
N GLY A 464 13.34 6.60 -0.50
CA GLY A 464 13.44 5.61 -1.57
C GLY A 464 14.34 4.43 -1.19
N SER A 465 14.54 3.48 -2.12
CA SER A 465 15.58 2.47 -1.96
C SER A 465 16.96 3.15 -1.98
N THR A 466 17.89 2.69 -1.15
CA THR A 466 19.28 3.18 -1.12
C THR A 466 20.24 2.37 -2.01
N ILE A 467 19.78 1.26 -2.57
CA ILE A 467 20.55 0.37 -3.44
C ILE A 467 19.72 -0.15 -4.61
N THR A 468 20.42 -0.45 -5.71
CA THR A 468 19.93 -1.25 -6.85
C THR A 468 20.96 -2.34 -7.17
N THR A 469 20.71 -3.18 -8.18
CA THR A 469 21.73 -4.12 -8.68
C THR A 469 22.88 -3.44 -9.44
N LYS A 470 22.66 -2.21 -9.93
CA LYS A 470 23.61 -1.46 -10.78
C LYS A 470 24.29 -0.30 -10.06
N GLY A 471 23.86 0.11 -8.86
CA GLY A 471 24.45 1.23 -8.11
C GLY A 471 23.87 1.46 -6.72
N THR A 472 24.31 2.54 -6.07
CA THR A 472 23.69 3.07 -4.85
C THR A 472 22.87 4.32 -5.15
N VAL A 473 21.88 4.59 -4.31
CA VAL A 473 20.99 5.76 -4.39
C VAL A 473 21.02 6.46 -3.04
N GLU A 474 21.18 7.77 -3.05
CA GLU A 474 20.91 8.64 -1.91
C GLU A 474 19.69 9.51 -2.24
N VAL A 475 18.66 9.44 -1.40
CA VAL A 475 17.46 10.29 -1.47
C VAL A 475 17.46 11.18 -0.23
N SER A 476 17.51 12.49 -0.45
CA SER A 476 17.38 13.49 0.61
C SER A 476 15.92 13.73 0.99
N THR A 477 15.68 14.27 2.19
CA THR A 477 14.32 14.57 2.67
C THR A 477 13.61 15.69 1.92
N ASP A 478 14.34 16.47 1.11
CA ASP A 478 13.87 17.55 0.23
C ASP A 478 13.86 17.16 -1.27
N GLY A 479 14.08 15.88 -1.59
CA GLY A 479 13.86 15.32 -2.94
C GLY A 479 15.05 15.38 -3.90
N LEU A 480 16.19 16.00 -3.51
CA LEU A 480 17.45 15.84 -4.23
C LEU A 480 17.89 14.36 -4.20
N ILE A 481 18.33 13.85 -5.35
CA ILE A 481 18.80 12.47 -5.53
C ILE A 481 20.23 12.43 -6.07
N THR A 482 21.01 11.47 -5.58
CA THR A 482 22.34 11.12 -6.10
C THR A 482 22.39 9.62 -6.37
N TYR A 483 22.66 9.22 -7.60
CA TYR A 483 22.86 7.84 -8.01
C TYR A 483 24.34 7.61 -8.36
N SER A 484 24.95 6.60 -7.76
CA SER A 484 26.34 6.20 -8.02
C SER A 484 26.36 4.79 -8.61
N PRO A 485 26.54 4.61 -9.93
CA PRO A 485 26.64 3.29 -10.54
C PRO A 485 27.89 2.56 -10.05
N ASN A 486 27.78 1.24 -9.86
CA ASN A 486 28.89 0.40 -9.48
C ASN A 486 29.83 0.14 -10.69
N ALA A 487 31.07 -0.25 -10.41
CA ALA A 487 32.10 -0.41 -11.43
C ALA A 487 31.72 -1.46 -12.50
N MET A 488 31.03 -2.54 -12.12
CA MET A 488 30.59 -3.57 -13.07
C MET A 488 29.52 -3.04 -14.03
N ALA A 489 28.55 -2.27 -13.54
CA ALA A 489 27.54 -1.65 -14.38
C ALA A 489 28.14 -0.65 -15.37
N ARG A 490 29.15 0.15 -14.95
CA ARG A 490 29.90 1.04 -15.85
C ARG A 490 30.76 0.31 -16.87
N LEU A 491 31.38 -0.81 -16.49
CA LEU A 491 32.14 -1.67 -17.40
C LEU A 491 31.22 -2.28 -18.47
N ILE A 492 30.09 -2.87 -18.06
CA ILE A 492 29.09 -3.43 -18.97
C ILE A 492 28.42 -2.34 -19.82
N ALA A 493 28.26 -1.10 -19.33
CA ALA A 493 27.76 0.02 -20.15
C ALA A 493 28.69 0.38 -21.34
N GLY A 494 29.99 0.10 -21.21
CA GLY A 494 31.01 0.34 -22.25
C GLY A 494 31.33 -0.86 -23.15
N SER A 495 30.90 -2.07 -22.80
CA SER A 495 31.32 -3.30 -23.49
C SER A 495 30.50 -3.62 -24.77
N VAL A 496 30.98 -4.60 -25.54
CA VAL A 496 30.26 -5.13 -26.72
C VAL A 496 28.94 -5.82 -26.37
N TYR A 497 28.77 -6.26 -25.12
CA TYR A 497 27.56 -6.94 -24.62
C TYR A 497 26.45 -5.97 -24.18
N SER A 498 26.65 -4.67 -24.39
CA SER A 498 25.85 -3.64 -23.75
C SER A 498 24.54 -3.34 -24.49
N THR A 499 23.41 -3.68 -23.86
CA THR A 499 22.05 -3.34 -24.32
C THR A 499 21.62 -1.93 -23.85
N PRO A 500 20.51 -1.36 -24.36
CA PRO A 500 19.97 -0.10 -23.83
C PRO A 500 19.63 -0.16 -22.34
N ALA A 501 19.06 -1.29 -21.88
CA ALA A 501 18.71 -1.51 -20.48
C ALA A 501 19.94 -1.75 -19.58
N ARG A 502 21.07 -2.23 -20.13
CA ARG A 502 22.36 -2.30 -19.42
C ARG A 502 23.03 -0.91 -19.27
N ARG A 503 22.64 0.07 -20.11
CA ARG A 503 23.05 1.49 -20.01
C ARG A 503 22.06 2.35 -19.21
N SER A 504 21.12 1.75 -18.49
CA SER A 504 20.18 2.47 -17.63
C SER A 504 19.90 1.73 -16.31
N ASP A 505 19.34 2.45 -15.36
CA ASP A 505 18.83 1.90 -14.10
C ASP A 505 17.56 2.66 -13.67
N THR A 506 16.75 2.04 -12.81
CA THR A 506 15.45 2.59 -12.39
C THR A 506 15.17 2.31 -10.92
N PHE A 507 14.74 3.32 -10.18
CA PHE A 507 14.40 3.20 -8.75
C PHE A 507 13.19 4.07 -8.37
N GLY A 508 12.44 3.64 -7.35
CA GLY A 508 11.29 4.39 -6.84
C GLY A 508 11.67 5.38 -5.74
N VAL A 509 11.20 6.62 -5.87
CA VAL A 509 11.22 7.65 -4.82
C VAL A 509 9.79 7.88 -4.33
N THR A 510 9.53 7.59 -3.07
CA THR A 510 8.24 7.77 -2.41
C THR A 510 8.17 9.15 -1.76
N ILE A 511 7.13 9.90 -2.14
CA ILE A 511 6.75 11.20 -1.60
C ILE A 511 5.56 10.99 -0.64
N SER A 512 5.61 11.50 0.58
CA SER A 512 4.47 11.48 1.52
C SER A 512 4.22 12.85 2.16
N ASP A 513 2.94 13.10 2.42
CA ASP A 513 2.35 14.36 2.90
C ASP A 513 2.21 14.47 4.43
N SER A 514 2.59 13.43 5.17
CA SER A 514 2.38 13.25 6.62
C SER A 514 0.90 13.21 7.09
N HIS A 515 -0.04 13.17 6.16
CA HIS A 515 -1.50 13.05 6.36
C HIS A 515 -2.07 11.74 5.77
N GLY A 516 -1.20 10.78 5.49
CA GLY A 516 -1.55 9.42 5.06
C GLY A 516 -1.66 9.25 3.55
N GLY A 517 -1.46 10.31 2.76
CA GLY A 517 -1.24 10.20 1.33
C GLY A 517 0.23 9.92 1.00
N SER A 518 0.43 9.22 -0.11
CA SER A 518 1.73 8.81 -0.59
C SER A 518 1.69 8.52 -2.08
N THR A 519 2.77 8.80 -2.79
CA THR A 519 2.96 8.42 -4.20
C THR A 519 4.41 8.01 -4.44
N THR A 520 4.65 7.08 -5.37
CA THR A 520 6.00 6.67 -5.76
C THR A 520 6.29 7.10 -7.19
N VAL A 521 7.29 7.97 -7.34
CA VAL A 521 7.80 8.42 -8.63
C VAL A 521 8.94 7.49 -9.06
N THR A 522 8.80 6.85 -10.21
CA THR A 522 9.91 6.10 -10.83
C THR A 522 10.92 7.09 -11.40
N VAL A 523 12.15 7.03 -10.88
CA VAL A 523 13.32 7.70 -11.44
C VAL A 523 14.00 6.73 -12.41
N SER A 524 14.35 7.22 -13.60
CA SER A 524 15.19 6.50 -14.57
C SER A 524 16.49 7.28 -14.76
N VAL A 525 17.63 6.59 -14.68
CA VAL A 525 18.98 7.16 -14.86
C VAL A 525 19.71 6.45 -15.99
N THR A 526 20.65 7.15 -16.63
CA THR A 526 21.57 6.55 -17.61
C THR A 526 22.90 6.22 -16.93
N ILE A 527 23.57 5.16 -17.38
CA ILE A 527 24.88 4.74 -16.87
C ILE A 527 25.93 5.07 -17.92
N ALA A 528 26.84 5.99 -17.61
CA ALA A 528 27.98 6.28 -18.46
C ALA A 528 29.06 5.18 -18.32
N PRO A 529 29.64 4.70 -19.43
CA PRO A 529 30.81 3.83 -19.42
C PRO A 529 31.94 4.35 -18.52
N ASP A 530 32.76 3.45 -17.97
CA ASP A 530 34.05 3.85 -17.39
C ASP A 530 35.15 3.85 -18.46
N THR A 531 35.56 5.04 -18.87
CA THR A 531 36.63 5.27 -19.87
C THR A 531 38.03 4.95 -19.33
N GLN A 532 38.17 4.62 -18.05
CA GLN A 532 39.42 4.16 -17.43
C GLN A 532 39.44 2.63 -17.18
N SER A 533 38.30 1.96 -17.30
CA SER A 533 38.23 0.49 -17.20
C SER A 533 38.71 -0.19 -18.48
N PRO A 534 39.14 -1.48 -18.42
CA PRO A 534 39.42 -2.26 -19.62
C PRO A 534 38.16 -2.38 -20.50
N VAL A 535 38.35 -2.51 -21.81
CA VAL A 535 37.24 -2.66 -22.78
C VAL A 535 36.60 -4.06 -22.69
N THR A 536 37.36 -5.05 -22.23
CA THR A 536 36.90 -6.42 -21.99
C THR A 536 36.24 -6.56 -20.62
N VAL A 537 35.10 -7.24 -20.60
CA VAL A 537 34.45 -7.73 -19.37
C VAL A 537 35.26 -8.91 -18.78
N PRO A 538 35.08 -9.25 -17.49
CA PRO A 538 35.63 -10.48 -16.94
C PRO A 538 35.01 -11.71 -17.61
N GLN A 539 35.81 -12.76 -17.79
CA GLN A 539 35.32 -14.04 -18.31
C GLN A 539 34.25 -14.67 -17.39
N SER A 540 33.45 -15.56 -17.95
CA SER A 540 32.57 -16.46 -17.20
C SER A 540 33.37 -17.42 -16.33
N THR A 541 32.82 -17.72 -15.15
CA THR A 541 33.34 -18.77 -14.28
C THR A 541 32.21 -19.73 -13.90
N PHE A 542 32.32 -20.98 -14.32
CA PHE A 542 31.43 -22.05 -13.88
C PHE A 542 32.05 -22.75 -12.67
N CYS A 543 31.32 -22.87 -11.55
CA CYS A 543 31.85 -23.38 -10.27
C CYS A 543 33.19 -22.74 -9.84
N GLY A 544 33.37 -21.44 -10.11
CA GLY A 544 34.60 -20.69 -9.79
C GLY A 544 35.77 -20.88 -10.76
N CYS A 545 35.61 -21.70 -11.81
CA CYS A 545 36.62 -21.97 -12.83
C CYS A 545 36.31 -21.24 -14.13
N THR A 546 37.30 -20.56 -14.71
CA THR A 546 37.18 -19.97 -16.06
C THR A 546 36.96 -21.06 -17.09
N MET A 547 36.02 -20.83 -18.03
CA MET A 547 35.61 -21.81 -19.03
C MET A 547 36.40 -21.65 -20.33
N MET A 548 37.65 -22.14 -20.33
CA MET A 548 38.73 -21.93 -21.32
C MET A 548 39.53 -20.62 -21.12
N PRO A 549 40.83 -20.57 -21.46
CA PRO A 549 41.62 -19.35 -21.40
C PRO A 549 41.16 -18.26 -22.38
N ALA A 550 41.32 -16.98 -22.01
CA ALA A 550 40.91 -15.83 -22.81
C ALA A 550 41.56 -15.74 -24.21
N ASP A 551 42.74 -16.35 -24.38
CA ASP A 551 43.48 -16.44 -25.64
C ASP A 551 43.10 -17.68 -26.46
N THR A 552 41.85 -18.13 -26.37
CA THR A 552 41.30 -19.23 -27.18
C THR A 552 40.14 -18.80 -28.07
N ILE A 553 39.87 -19.60 -29.09
CA ILE A 553 38.72 -19.44 -30.01
C ILE A 553 37.38 -19.27 -29.29
N TYR A 554 37.25 -19.84 -28.08
CA TYR A 554 36.05 -19.71 -27.26
C TYR A 554 35.73 -18.25 -26.93
N HIS A 555 36.74 -17.40 -26.67
CA HIS A 555 36.54 -16.01 -26.27
C HIS A 555 36.91 -14.99 -27.37
N ALA A 556 37.24 -15.46 -28.58
CA ALA A 556 37.65 -14.60 -29.68
C ALA A 556 36.47 -13.74 -30.20
N ASP A 557 36.74 -12.46 -30.50
CA ASP A 557 35.80 -11.58 -31.20
C ASP A 557 35.94 -11.81 -32.72
N ILE A 558 34.98 -12.52 -33.31
CA ILE A 558 35.03 -12.96 -34.70
C ILE A 558 34.30 -12.01 -35.67
N ARG A 559 33.76 -10.87 -35.21
CA ARG A 559 32.95 -9.95 -36.04
C ARG A 559 33.71 -9.35 -37.23
N SER A 560 35.02 -9.20 -37.10
CA SER A 560 35.90 -8.67 -38.15
C SER A 560 36.31 -9.70 -39.21
N LEU A 561 36.06 -11.00 -38.99
CA LEU A 561 36.42 -12.06 -39.92
C LEU A 561 35.56 -12.02 -41.21
N ALA A 562 36.10 -12.57 -42.30
CA ALA A 562 35.34 -12.74 -43.53
C ALA A 562 34.42 -13.97 -43.46
N ALA A 563 33.23 -13.85 -44.05
CA ALA A 563 32.41 -15.01 -44.37
C ALA A 563 33.09 -15.85 -45.48
N VAL A 564 32.89 -17.17 -45.45
CA VAL A 564 33.41 -18.07 -46.50
C VAL A 564 32.56 -18.00 -47.76
N SER A 565 33.16 -18.31 -48.91
CA SER A 565 32.50 -18.36 -50.22
C SER A 565 31.29 -19.29 -50.26
N GLU A 566 31.31 -20.34 -49.45
CA GLU A 566 30.34 -21.41 -49.32
C GLU A 566 29.17 -21.06 -48.37
N SER A 567 29.20 -19.88 -47.71
CA SER A 567 28.24 -19.52 -46.65
C SER A 567 26.79 -19.58 -47.12
N ASP A 568 26.46 -18.94 -48.25
CA ASP A 568 25.09 -18.93 -48.79
C ASP A 568 24.62 -20.34 -49.19
N GLU A 569 25.52 -21.17 -49.73
CA GLU A 569 25.23 -22.55 -50.13
C GLU A 569 24.95 -23.43 -48.89
N TRP A 570 25.70 -23.26 -47.80
CA TRP A 570 25.46 -23.97 -46.56
C TRP A 570 24.22 -23.49 -45.80
N ILE A 571 23.91 -22.19 -45.81
CA ILE A 571 22.64 -21.68 -45.27
C ILE A 571 21.46 -22.28 -46.05
N GLU A 572 21.55 -22.38 -47.38
CA GLU A 572 20.51 -23.03 -48.19
C GLU A 572 20.44 -24.55 -48.00
N LEU A 573 21.57 -25.23 -47.83
CA LEU A 573 21.63 -26.64 -47.46
C LEU A 573 20.90 -26.89 -46.13
N LEU A 574 21.15 -26.05 -45.12
CA LEU A 574 20.49 -26.08 -43.80
C LEU A 574 19.03 -25.58 -43.81
N GLY A 575 18.56 -25.00 -44.92
CA GLY A 575 17.15 -24.65 -45.13
C GLY A 575 16.76 -23.18 -45.09
N GLY A 576 17.70 -22.26 -45.35
CA GLY A 576 17.47 -20.81 -45.45
C GLY A 576 16.17 -20.44 -46.18
N SER A 577 16.06 -20.72 -47.48
CA SER A 577 14.85 -20.45 -48.28
C SER A 577 13.62 -21.28 -47.88
N ARG A 578 13.80 -22.37 -47.14
CA ARG A 578 12.73 -23.25 -46.64
C ARG A 578 12.09 -22.73 -45.34
N GLY A 579 12.56 -21.59 -44.82
CA GLY A 579 12.07 -20.99 -43.58
C GLY A 579 12.67 -21.62 -42.33
N ALA A 580 13.85 -22.24 -42.45
CA ALA A 580 14.54 -22.84 -41.31
C ALA A 580 14.99 -21.77 -40.30
N THR A 581 14.82 -22.08 -39.02
CA THR A 581 15.27 -21.25 -37.90
C THR A 581 16.36 -21.97 -37.10
N MET A 582 17.00 -21.21 -36.21
CA MET A 582 17.64 -21.79 -35.02
C MET A 582 16.57 -22.48 -34.15
N LYS A 583 16.93 -23.55 -33.45
CA LYS A 583 16.06 -24.26 -32.50
C LYS A 583 16.64 -24.14 -31.10
N ALA A 584 15.88 -23.55 -30.18
CA ALA A 584 16.25 -23.45 -28.77
C ALA A 584 15.33 -24.34 -27.93
N ARG A 585 15.86 -25.49 -27.47
CA ARG A 585 15.06 -26.59 -26.87
C ARG A 585 15.67 -27.17 -25.59
N TRP A 586 16.58 -26.44 -24.92
CA TRP A 586 17.18 -26.87 -23.66
C TRP A 586 16.38 -26.37 -22.44
N GLY A 587 16.17 -27.23 -21.45
CA GLY A 587 15.32 -27.03 -20.28
C GLY A 587 13.82 -27.11 -20.58
N GLY A 588 13.02 -27.41 -19.56
CA GLY A 588 11.58 -27.66 -19.67
C GLY A 588 11.06 -28.40 -18.44
N ASN A 589 9.87 -29.01 -18.53
CA ASN A 589 9.38 -29.87 -17.45
C ASN A 589 10.33 -31.06 -17.24
N GLU A 590 10.76 -31.28 -15.99
CA GLU A 590 11.57 -32.44 -15.62
C GLU A 590 10.87 -33.74 -16.03
N TRP A 591 11.60 -34.63 -16.68
CA TRP A 591 11.21 -36.02 -16.77
C TRP A 591 12.25 -36.90 -16.08
N MET A 592 12.00 -37.16 -14.79
CA MET A 592 12.92 -37.84 -13.87
C MET A 592 14.30 -37.16 -13.77
N GLY A 593 14.33 -35.82 -13.88
CA GLY A 593 15.55 -34.99 -13.80
C GLY A 593 16.27 -34.77 -15.13
N SER A 594 16.01 -35.56 -16.18
CA SER A 594 16.52 -35.27 -17.52
C SER A 594 15.52 -34.42 -18.29
N THR A 595 15.74 -33.12 -18.29
CA THR A 595 15.09 -32.15 -19.18
C THR A 595 15.72 -32.20 -20.58
N ALA A 596 15.01 -31.71 -21.60
CA ALA A 596 15.57 -31.60 -22.97
C ALA A 596 16.80 -30.68 -22.98
N GLY A 597 17.75 -30.90 -23.90
CA GLY A 597 19.09 -30.30 -23.83
C GLY A 597 20.02 -31.11 -22.92
N ILE A 598 21.15 -30.52 -22.53
CA ILE A 598 22.27 -31.28 -21.95
C ILE A 598 22.37 -31.04 -20.43
N PRO A 599 22.23 -32.07 -19.57
CA PRO A 599 22.38 -31.89 -18.13
C PRO A 599 23.86 -31.89 -17.73
N VAL A 600 24.29 -30.89 -16.95
CA VAL A 600 25.63 -30.85 -16.33
C VAL A 600 25.52 -31.16 -14.85
N ASN A 601 26.17 -32.23 -14.41
CA ASN A 601 26.24 -32.60 -13.00
C ASN A 601 27.43 -31.87 -12.35
N VAL A 602 27.22 -31.28 -11.18
CA VAL A 602 28.29 -30.65 -10.39
C VAL A 602 28.59 -31.53 -9.18
N VAL A 603 29.89 -31.78 -8.92
CA VAL A 603 30.36 -32.54 -7.75
C VAL A 603 31.46 -31.77 -7.02
N GLY A 604 31.43 -31.82 -5.69
CA GLY A 604 32.39 -31.10 -4.85
C GLY A 604 33.85 -31.54 -5.06
N PRO A 605 34.83 -30.74 -4.61
CA PRO A 605 36.25 -30.94 -4.93
C PRO A 605 36.79 -32.30 -4.47
N ASP A 606 36.38 -32.77 -3.30
CA ASP A 606 36.82 -34.04 -2.70
C ASP A 606 35.94 -35.25 -3.08
N HIS A 607 35.06 -35.12 -4.10
CA HIS A 607 34.17 -36.23 -4.51
C HIS A 607 34.98 -37.43 -5.04
N PRO A 608 34.69 -38.67 -4.59
CA PRO A 608 35.42 -39.86 -5.02
C PRO A 608 35.26 -40.15 -6.51
N THR A 609 36.28 -40.77 -7.10
CA THR A 609 36.30 -41.16 -8.51
C THR A 609 36.14 -42.68 -8.69
N GLU A 610 35.43 -43.07 -9.74
CA GLU A 610 35.10 -44.46 -10.08
C GLU A 610 35.79 -44.92 -11.37
N THR A 611 36.14 -46.21 -11.42
CA THR A 611 36.72 -46.84 -12.62
C THR A 611 35.62 -47.26 -13.59
N VAL A 612 35.56 -46.61 -14.76
CA VAL A 612 34.59 -46.95 -15.82
C VAL A 612 35.09 -48.12 -16.67
N VAL A 613 34.23 -49.11 -16.90
CA VAL A 613 34.47 -50.23 -17.82
C VAL A 613 34.12 -49.79 -19.24
N PHE A 614 35.10 -49.31 -19.99
CA PHE A 614 34.88 -49.02 -21.40
C PHE A 614 34.53 -50.30 -22.18
N ASN A 615 33.56 -50.24 -23.08
CA ASN A 615 33.10 -51.39 -23.86
C ASN A 615 32.63 -50.97 -25.27
N ARG A 616 33.56 -50.91 -26.22
CA ARG A 616 33.31 -50.55 -27.62
C ARG A 616 32.86 -51.76 -28.44
N GLY A 617 31.82 -52.46 -27.98
CA GLY A 617 31.30 -53.68 -28.61
C GLY A 617 32.26 -54.88 -28.49
N TYR A 618 32.49 -55.33 -27.25
CA TYR A 618 33.44 -56.40 -26.88
C TYR A 618 34.94 -56.03 -26.91
N SER A 619 35.27 -54.75 -27.04
CA SER A 619 36.65 -54.25 -26.85
C SER A 619 36.68 -53.34 -25.62
N THR A 620 37.43 -53.74 -24.59
CA THR A 620 37.52 -53.01 -23.30
C THR A 620 38.68 -52.03 -23.21
N THR A 621 39.54 -51.98 -24.23
CA THR A 621 40.57 -50.96 -24.42
C THR A 621 40.69 -50.67 -25.92
N GLY A 622 40.78 -49.40 -26.27
CA GLY A 622 40.98 -48.96 -27.65
C GLY A 622 41.81 -47.68 -27.68
N PRO A 623 42.60 -47.45 -28.75
CA PRO A 623 43.40 -46.24 -28.84
C PRO A 623 42.50 -45.00 -28.85
N GLY A 624 42.82 -44.02 -28.00
CA GLY A 624 42.12 -42.74 -27.94
C GLY A 624 40.98 -42.61 -26.91
N ILE A 625 40.86 -43.53 -25.94
CA ILE A 625 39.93 -43.40 -24.79
C ILE A 625 40.73 -42.99 -23.55
N ASP A 626 40.21 -42.04 -22.78
CA ASP A 626 40.77 -41.66 -21.47
C ASP A 626 40.24 -42.58 -20.37
N ASP A 627 41.09 -43.48 -19.85
CA ASP A 627 40.74 -44.51 -18.87
C ASP A 627 41.05 -44.12 -17.40
N ARG A 628 41.30 -42.83 -17.14
CA ARG A 628 41.35 -42.27 -15.78
C ARG A 628 40.00 -42.45 -15.05
N PRO A 629 39.97 -42.58 -13.71
CA PRO A 629 38.72 -42.63 -12.94
C PRO A 629 37.91 -41.32 -13.02
N TYR A 630 36.57 -41.44 -13.09
CA TYR A 630 35.63 -40.31 -13.28
C TYR A 630 34.85 -40.02 -11.99
N ALA A 631 34.57 -38.75 -11.69
CA ALA A 631 33.92 -38.29 -10.45
C ALA A 631 32.38 -38.40 -10.47
N ILE A 632 31.86 -39.57 -10.83
CA ILE A 632 30.43 -39.80 -11.08
C ILE A 632 29.59 -39.55 -9.79
N PRO A 633 28.53 -38.73 -9.84
CA PRO A 633 27.67 -38.46 -8.67
C PRO A 633 26.72 -39.62 -8.34
N ASP A 634 26.22 -39.66 -7.10
CA ASP A 634 25.10 -40.52 -6.71
C ASP A 634 23.82 -40.17 -7.50
N ARG A 635 23.41 -41.06 -8.42
CA ARG A 635 22.29 -40.87 -9.38
C ARG A 635 22.52 -39.72 -10.37
N PRO A 636 23.41 -39.87 -11.36
CA PRO A 636 23.68 -38.83 -12.34
C PRO A 636 22.46 -38.53 -13.22
N LEU A 637 22.33 -37.26 -13.60
CA LEU A 637 21.54 -36.84 -14.75
C LEU A 637 22.32 -37.16 -16.03
N VAL A 638 21.65 -37.74 -17.03
CA VAL A 638 22.29 -38.28 -18.25
C VAL A 638 21.44 -37.91 -19.46
N GLU A 639 22.07 -37.40 -20.51
CA GLU A 639 21.44 -37.08 -21.79
C GLU A 639 20.91 -38.34 -22.51
N GLY A 640 20.02 -38.18 -23.48
CA GLY A 640 19.57 -39.27 -24.35
C GLY A 640 18.72 -40.35 -23.70
N MET A 641 18.30 -40.19 -22.43
CA MET A 641 17.39 -41.11 -21.77
C MET A 641 15.92 -40.85 -22.15
N PRO A 642 15.07 -41.89 -22.35
CA PRO A 642 15.35 -43.33 -22.26
C PRO A 642 15.61 -44.03 -23.61
N SER A 643 16.80 -43.90 -24.18
CA SER A 643 17.21 -44.71 -25.36
C SER A 643 17.71 -46.09 -24.95
N TYR A 644 17.10 -47.18 -25.45
CA TYR A 644 17.62 -48.56 -25.32
C TYR A 644 17.82 -49.21 -26.70
N PRO A 645 19.00 -49.79 -27.03
CA PRO A 645 20.23 -49.82 -26.23
C PRO A 645 20.78 -48.43 -25.90
N ALA A 646 21.76 -48.34 -25.00
CA ALA A 646 22.41 -47.06 -24.68
C ALA A 646 23.15 -46.50 -25.91
N TRP A 647 22.47 -45.58 -26.60
CA TRP A 647 22.95 -44.73 -27.70
C TRP A 647 22.68 -43.27 -27.31
N ASP A 648 23.57 -42.36 -27.71
CA ASP A 648 23.60 -40.92 -27.38
C ASP A 648 23.41 -40.59 -25.88
N ARG A 649 23.85 -41.50 -24.98
CA ARG A 649 23.80 -41.25 -23.53
C ARG A 649 25.07 -40.56 -23.06
N HIS A 650 25.07 -39.23 -23.00
CA HIS A 650 26.19 -38.45 -22.45
C HIS A 650 26.00 -38.17 -20.95
N LEU A 651 27.06 -38.36 -20.17
CA LEU A 651 27.16 -37.93 -18.77
C LEU A 651 28.25 -36.87 -18.67
N PHE A 652 27.84 -35.63 -18.40
CA PHE A 652 28.72 -34.50 -18.10
C PHE A 652 28.86 -34.33 -16.60
N VAL A 653 30.10 -34.28 -16.11
CA VAL A 653 30.43 -34.00 -14.71
C VAL A 653 31.44 -32.85 -14.65
N PHE A 654 31.17 -31.86 -13.82
CA PHE A 654 32.11 -30.80 -13.48
C PHE A 654 32.54 -30.96 -12.02
N GLN A 655 33.84 -31.16 -11.78
CA GLN A 655 34.38 -31.31 -10.43
C GLN A 655 34.92 -29.97 -9.92
N GLU A 656 34.25 -29.41 -8.92
CA GLU A 656 34.54 -28.08 -8.37
C GLU A 656 36.00 -27.95 -7.92
N GLY A 657 36.59 -26.76 -8.09
CA GLY A 657 37.98 -26.49 -7.68
C GLY A 657 39.07 -27.21 -8.48
N THR A 658 38.74 -28.18 -9.34
CA THR A 658 39.70 -28.84 -10.24
C THR A 658 39.78 -28.17 -11.61
N CYS A 659 38.72 -27.47 -12.01
CA CYS A 659 38.51 -26.94 -13.36
C CYS A 659 38.55 -28.00 -14.48
N VAL A 660 38.23 -29.26 -14.14
CA VAL A 660 38.13 -30.37 -15.09
C VAL A 660 36.66 -30.66 -15.41
N SER A 661 36.30 -30.52 -16.69
CA SER A 661 35.05 -31.02 -17.25
C SER A 661 35.27 -32.46 -17.72
N GLN A 662 34.44 -33.39 -17.25
CA GLN A 662 34.52 -34.82 -17.53
C GLN A 662 33.30 -35.24 -18.35
N GLU A 663 33.52 -36.04 -19.40
CA GLU A 663 32.45 -36.49 -20.29
C GLU A 663 32.58 -37.99 -20.58
N LEU A 664 31.45 -38.70 -20.52
CA LEU A 664 31.32 -40.13 -20.86
C LEU A 664 30.18 -40.31 -21.87
N ILE A 665 30.47 -40.90 -23.03
CA ILE A 665 29.46 -41.21 -24.08
C ILE A 665 29.01 -42.68 -24.02
N ASN A 666 27.72 -42.89 -24.27
CA ASN A 666 27.03 -44.18 -24.25
C ASN A 666 27.12 -44.87 -22.89
N VAL A 667 26.87 -44.08 -21.84
CA VAL A 667 27.00 -44.51 -20.45
C VAL A 667 25.87 -45.47 -20.01
N ALA A 668 26.22 -46.49 -19.23
CA ALA A 668 25.31 -47.45 -18.63
C ALA A 668 25.79 -47.92 -17.24
N ASN A 669 24.89 -48.01 -16.28
CA ASN A 669 25.09 -48.70 -14.99
C ASN A 669 23.77 -49.41 -14.63
N GLY A 670 23.83 -50.69 -14.27
CA GLY A 670 22.64 -51.51 -14.00
C GLY A 670 21.96 -51.26 -12.65
N VAL A 671 22.56 -50.45 -11.79
CA VAL A 671 22.19 -50.23 -10.38
C VAL A 671 21.75 -48.79 -10.11
N GLU A 672 22.54 -47.80 -10.48
CA GLU A 672 22.28 -46.38 -10.14
C GLU A 672 21.46 -45.61 -11.18
N LEU A 673 21.33 -46.08 -12.42
CA LEU A 673 20.53 -45.39 -13.43
C LEU A 673 19.02 -45.48 -13.11
N PRO A 674 18.27 -44.36 -13.14
CA PRO A 674 16.84 -44.37 -12.89
C PRO A 674 16.11 -45.15 -13.98
N GLY A 675 15.23 -46.06 -13.58
CA GLY A 675 14.49 -46.95 -14.50
C GLY A 675 13.43 -46.20 -15.30
N ALA A 676 13.85 -45.64 -16.43
CA ALA A 676 13.12 -44.65 -17.22
C ALA A 676 12.09 -45.30 -18.18
N GLY A 677 11.19 -46.12 -17.62
CA GLY A 677 10.18 -46.89 -18.36
C GLY A 677 10.61 -48.32 -18.68
N VAL A 678 9.68 -49.14 -19.19
CA VAL A 678 9.83 -50.61 -19.23
C VAL A 678 11.07 -51.10 -20.01
N LEU A 679 11.39 -50.47 -21.15
CA LEU A 679 12.58 -50.85 -21.93
C LEU A 679 13.90 -50.51 -21.20
N ASP A 680 13.94 -49.39 -20.48
CA ASP A 680 15.12 -49.01 -19.71
C ASP A 680 15.24 -49.80 -18.40
N ILE A 681 14.12 -50.09 -17.71
CA ILE A 681 14.10 -51.01 -16.56
C ILE A 681 14.61 -52.41 -16.97
N LEU A 682 14.18 -52.93 -18.13
CA LEU A 682 14.69 -54.18 -18.68
C LEU A 682 16.16 -54.06 -19.12
N GLY A 683 16.56 -52.94 -19.72
CA GLY A 683 17.94 -52.65 -20.10
C GLY A 683 18.87 -52.65 -18.89
N ASN A 684 18.56 -51.85 -17.87
CA ASN A 684 19.34 -51.74 -16.63
C ASN A 684 19.35 -53.08 -15.87
N ALA A 685 18.27 -53.87 -15.90
CA ALA A 685 18.27 -55.24 -15.37
C ALA A 685 19.20 -56.18 -16.16
N VAL A 686 19.26 -56.07 -17.50
CA VAL A 686 20.21 -56.82 -18.33
C VAL A 686 21.65 -56.37 -18.04
N TYR A 687 21.94 -55.07 -18.00
CA TYR A 687 23.25 -54.54 -17.63
C TYR A 687 23.66 -55.03 -16.23
N ARG A 688 22.78 -54.97 -15.24
CA ARG A 688 23.00 -55.51 -13.88
C ARG A 688 23.32 -57.01 -13.91
N SER A 689 22.66 -57.78 -14.77
CA SER A 689 22.88 -59.24 -14.87
C SER A 689 24.27 -59.61 -15.44
N ILE A 690 24.90 -58.71 -16.20
CA ILE A 690 26.19 -58.94 -16.88
C ILE A 690 27.35 -58.25 -16.14
N TRP A 691 27.12 -57.05 -15.58
CA TRP A 691 28.17 -56.15 -15.08
C TRP A 691 27.94 -55.66 -13.63
N GLY A 692 26.81 -55.99 -13.00
CA GLY A 692 26.50 -55.56 -11.63
C GLY A 692 26.30 -54.04 -11.52
N SER A 693 27.00 -53.41 -10.58
CA SER A 693 27.06 -51.95 -10.35
C SER A 693 28.27 -51.29 -11.02
N ALA A 694 28.89 -51.92 -12.01
CA ALA A 694 29.98 -51.27 -12.74
C ALA A 694 29.43 -50.22 -13.70
N TRP A 695 30.01 -49.02 -13.68
CA TRP A 695 29.84 -48.03 -14.73
C TRP A 695 30.47 -48.51 -16.04
N ILE A 696 29.79 -48.28 -17.14
CA ILE A 696 30.18 -48.68 -18.50
C ILE A 696 30.04 -47.46 -19.41
N ALA A 697 30.95 -47.27 -20.35
CA ALA A 697 30.83 -46.26 -21.42
C ALA A 697 31.44 -46.78 -22.73
N GLN A 698 31.19 -46.11 -23.85
CA GLN A 698 31.86 -46.42 -25.12
C GLN A 698 33.17 -45.61 -25.30
N GLY A 699 33.19 -44.39 -24.77
CA GLY A 699 34.32 -43.47 -24.79
C GLY A 699 34.21 -42.45 -23.66
N GLY A 700 35.29 -41.73 -23.40
CA GLY A 700 35.38 -40.76 -22.32
C GLY A 700 36.58 -39.84 -22.48
N VAL A 701 36.51 -38.68 -21.81
CA VAL A 701 37.53 -37.63 -21.84
C VAL A 701 37.43 -36.74 -20.59
N HIS A 702 38.58 -36.31 -20.08
CA HIS A 702 38.69 -35.16 -19.17
C HIS A 702 39.29 -33.98 -19.92
N TYR A 703 38.54 -32.88 -20.00
CA TYR A 703 38.99 -31.59 -20.52
C TYR A 703 39.40 -30.67 -19.37
N ASP A 704 40.61 -30.12 -19.42
CA ASP A 704 41.11 -29.09 -18.50
C ASP A 704 40.67 -27.71 -19.00
N MET A 705 39.74 -27.06 -18.29
CA MET A 705 39.21 -25.73 -18.66
C MET A 705 40.22 -24.59 -18.45
N SER A 706 41.35 -24.86 -17.78
CA SER A 706 42.47 -23.91 -17.67
C SER A 706 43.49 -24.03 -18.80
N SER A 707 43.31 -24.98 -19.73
CA SER A 707 44.22 -25.27 -20.83
C SER A 707 43.65 -24.83 -22.18
N ALA A 708 44.48 -24.13 -22.98
CA ALA A 708 44.21 -23.86 -24.38
C ALA A 708 44.54 -25.05 -25.31
N LEU A 709 45.15 -26.12 -24.77
CA LEU A 709 45.62 -27.29 -25.52
C LEU A 709 44.53 -28.36 -25.61
N TYR A 710 44.51 -29.10 -26.70
CA TYR A 710 43.70 -30.30 -26.82
C TYR A 710 44.02 -31.34 -25.72
N PRO A 711 43.05 -32.16 -25.26
CA PRO A 711 43.35 -33.30 -24.41
C PRO A 711 44.26 -34.31 -25.15
N GLU A 712 45.25 -34.84 -24.43
CA GLU A 712 46.23 -35.83 -24.90
C GLU A 712 45.55 -37.13 -25.37
N ILE A 713 44.46 -37.51 -24.70
CA ILE A 713 43.69 -38.71 -24.97
C ILE A 713 42.21 -38.48 -24.61
N GLY A 714 41.32 -39.25 -25.22
CA GLY A 714 39.88 -39.15 -25.01
C GLY A 714 39.17 -38.26 -26.02
N PHE A 715 37.89 -38.59 -26.24
CA PHE A 715 36.85 -37.75 -26.84
C PHE A 715 35.49 -38.42 -26.58
N ALA A 716 34.42 -37.64 -26.56
CA ALA A 716 33.07 -38.14 -26.32
C ALA A 716 32.03 -37.65 -27.35
N ASN A 717 32.11 -36.42 -27.87
CA ASN A 717 31.29 -35.95 -29.00
C ASN A 717 32.01 -36.02 -30.38
N ALA A 718 31.27 -35.78 -31.46
CA ALA A 718 31.72 -35.89 -32.84
C ALA A 718 32.92 -34.99 -33.19
N ALA A 719 32.83 -33.69 -32.88
CA ALA A 719 33.89 -32.72 -33.17
C ALA A 719 35.14 -32.86 -32.27
N LYS A 720 35.01 -33.58 -31.14
CA LYS A 720 36.00 -33.70 -30.04
C LYS A 720 36.26 -32.38 -29.31
N LEU A 721 35.22 -31.57 -29.12
CA LEU A 721 35.26 -30.29 -28.41
C LEU A 721 34.73 -30.44 -26.98
N PRO A 722 35.27 -29.72 -25.98
CA PRO A 722 34.61 -29.61 -24.68
C PRO A 722 33.24 -28.96 -24.85
N GLN A 723 32.17 -29.66 -24.43
CA GLN A 723 30.79 -29.23 -24.69
C GLN A 723 30.27 -28.22 -23.66
N VAL A 724 30.70 -28.29 -22.40
CA VAL A 724 30.28 -27.37 -21.34
C VAL A 724 30.61 -25.88 -21.63
N PRO A 725 31.81 -25.50 -22.14
CA PRO A 725 32.08 -24.13 -22.60
C PRO A 725 31.39 -23.76 -23.93
N LEU A 726 30.50 -24.61 -24.47
CA LEU A 726 29.69 -24.33 -25.65
C LEU A 726 28.18 -24.26 -25.33
N MET A 727 27.78 -24.56 -24.09
CA MET A 727 26.39 -24.46 -23.66
C MET A 727 26.04 -23.04 -23.22
N VAL A 728 24.86 -22.54 -23.60
CA VAL A 728 24.19 -21.44 -22.89
C VAL A 728 23.87 -21.91 -21.46
N ARG A 729 24.28 -21.17 -20.43
CA ARG A 729 24.05 -21.55 -19.01
C ARG A 729 23.23 -20.53 -18.20
N PRO A 730 22.57 -20.94 -17.09
CA PRO A 730 21.75 -20.03 -16.27
C PRO A 730 22.53 -18.87 -15.65
N ASP A 731 23.76 -19.13 -15.17
CA ASP A 731 24.65 -18.13 -14.54
C ASP A 731 24.91 -16.93 -15.44
N GLU A 732 24.97 -17.16 -16.75
CA GLU A 732 25.29 -16.16 -17.76
C GLU A 732 24.08 -15.29 -18.12
N ILE A 733 22.88 -15.86 -18.00
CA ILE A 733 21.63 -15.14 -18.24
C ILE A 733 21.27 -14.28 -17.02
N GLU A 734 21.54 -14.74 -15.79
CA GLU A 734 21.48 -13.89 -14.59
C GLU A 734 22.52 -12.75 -14.67
N ARG A 735 23.77 -13.08 -15.00
CA ARG A 735 24.83 -12.09 -15.27
C ARG A 735 24.46 -11.16 -16.44
N GLY A 736 23.67 -11.65 -17.40
CA GLY A 736 23.15 -10.94 -18.57
C GLY A 736 24.17 -10.67 -19.68
N TYR A 737 25.20 -11.52 -19.78
CA TYR A 737 26.05 -11.63 -20.97
C TYR A 737 26.71 -13.02 -20.99
N ILE A 738 26.98 -13.51 -22.19
CA ILE A 738 27.79 -14.70 -22.49
C ILE A 738 29.03 -14.19 -23.21
N ASP A 739 30.20 -14.54 -22.71
CA ASP A 739 31.52 -14.07 -23.19
C ASP A 739 32.26 -15.14 -23.98
N HIS A 740 31.55 -16.17 -24.45
CA HIS A 740 32.14 -17.26 -25.23
C HIS A 740 31.28 -17.72 -26.41
N MET A 741 31.92 -18.49 -27.30
CA MET A 741 31.36 -19.21 -28.44
C MET A 741 30.35 -20.26 -27.99
N LEU A 742 29.27 -20.42 -28.73
CA LEU A 742 28.22 -21.38 -28.44
C LEU A 742 28.32 -22.64 -29.31
N GLY A 743 27.62 -23.70 -28.93
CA GLY A 743 27.60 -24.97 -29.67
C GLY A 743 26.30 -25.12 -30.45
N ILE A 744 26.38 -25.55 -31.70
CA ILE A 744 25.22 -25.94 -32.52
C ILE A 744 25.35 -27.37 -33.05
N THR A 745 24.21 -27.99 -33.34
CA THR A 745 24.13 -29.26 -34.08
C THR A 745 23.29 -29.13 -35.34
N ILE A 746 23.64 -29.92 -36.36
CA ILE A 746 22.95 -29.99 -37.67
C ILE A 746 22.45 -31.42 -37.94
N ALA A 747 21.65 -31.64 -38.98
CA ALA A 747 21.23 -32.99 -39.34
C ALA A 747 22.41 -33.81 -39.90
N LYS A 748 22.50 -35.09 -39.52
CA LYS A 748 23.62 -35.99 -39.89
C LYS A 748 23.85 -36.13 -41.40
N ASP A 749 22.80 -36.06 -42.22
CA ASP A 749 22.92 -36.10 -43.68
C ASP A 749 23.42 -34.79 -44.33
N LEU A 750 23.47 -33.69 -43.56
CA LEU A 750 24.00 -32.39 -44.00
C LEU A 750 25.46 -32.17 -43.55
N GLY A 751 25.99 -33.00 -42.64
CA GLY A 751 27.37 -32.93 -42.16
C GLY A 751 28.36 -33.66 -43.08
N ALA A 752 29.51 -33.03 -43.37
CA ALA A 752 30.58 -33.63 -44.18
C ALA A 752 31.99 -33.19 -43.74
N GLY A 753 32.77 -34.10 -43.15
CA GLY A 753 34.15 -33.82 -42.74
C GLY A 753 34.27 -32.85 -41.56
N TYR A 754 35.42 -32.18 -41.42
CA TYR A 754 35.70 -31.25 -40.33
C TYR A 754 36.74 -30.18 -40.69
N VAL A 755 36.73 -29.09 -39.92
CA VAL A 755 37.70 -27.99 -39.89
C VAL A 755 38.05 -27.64 -38.44
N TRP A 756 39.13 -26.91 -38.20
CA TRP A 756 39.44 -26.36 -36.87
C TRP A 756 38.33 -25.36 -36.44
N PRO A 757 37.89 -25.35 -35.16
CA PRO A 757 38.49 -26.00 -33.99
C PRO A 757 38.22 -27.50 -33.77
N ALA A 758 37.41 -28.16 -34.62
CA ALA A 758 37.14 -29.60 -34.50
C ALA A 758 38.33 -30.48 -34.94
N ARG A 759 38.37 -31.71 -34.41
CA ARG A 759 39.39 -32.74 -34.72
C ARG A 759 38.81 -34.07 -35.22
N ALA A 760 37.53 -34.08 -35.57
CA ALA A 760 36.88 -35.14 -36.32
C ALA A 760 35.58 -34.62 -36.92
N GLY A 761 35.14 -35.31 -37.97
CA GLY A 761 33.86 -35.08 -38.62
C GLY A 761 32.90 -36.23 -38.34
N ASP A 762 31.63 -35.90 -38.27
CA ASP A 762 30.52 -36.84 -38.27
C ASP A 762 29.47 -36.33 -39.27
N GLY A 763 28.69 -37.26 -39.80
CA GLY A 763 27.78 -37.03 -40.89
C GLY A 763 27.88 -38.05 -42.01
N SER A 764 26.89 -38.03 -42.90
CA SER A 764 26.81 -38.85 -44.11
C SER A 764 26.63 -38.03 -45.39
N GLY A 765 26.79 -36.71 -45.32
CA GLY A 765 26.88 -35.85 -46.49
C GLY A 765 28.20 -36.05 -47.23
N ALA A 766 28.19 -35.90 -48.56
CA ALA A 766 29.41 -35.84 -49.36
C ALA A 766 29.88 -34.38 -49.51
N ASP A 767 28.95 -33.51 -49.89
CA ASP A 767 29.15 -32.09 -50.17
C ASP A 767 28.36 -31.27 -49.13
N GLY A 768 28.69 -31.47 -47.84
CA GLY A 768 27.98 -30.91 -46.68
C GLY A 768 28.78 -29.89 -45.88
N VAL A 769 28.22 -29.45 -44.76
CA VAL A 769 28.87 -28.51 -43.83
C VAL A 769 29.84 -29.28 -42.92
N PRO A 770 31.11 -28.85 -42.74
CA PRO A 770 32.06 -29.56 -41.89
C PRO A 770 31.80 -29.31 -40.39
N MET A 771 32.04 -30.33 -39.56
CA MET A 771 32.15 -30.17 -38.10
C MET A 771 33.26 -29.15 -37.78
N GLY A 772 33.07 -28.33 -36.77
CA GLY A 772 33.96 -27.21 -36.46
C GLY A 772 33.72 -25.95 -37.28
N MET A 773 32.83 -25.95 -38.29
CA MET A 773 32.44 -24.70 -38.95
C MET A 773 31.72 -23.79 -37.95
N VAL A 774 32.05 -22.49 -37.99
CA VAL A 774 31.50 -21.46 -37.10
C VAL A 774 30.53 -20.58 -37.87
N PHE A 775 29.30 -20.49 -37.37
CA PHE A 775 28.27 -19.59 -37.88
C PHE A 775 28.09 -18.43 -36.89
N ARG A 776 28.24 -17.19 -37.35
CA ARG A 776 27.89 -16.00 -36.56
C ARG A 776 26.54 -15.46 -37.01
N LEU A 777 25.78 -14.92 -36.05
CA LEU A 777 24.68 -14.00 -36.36
C LEU A 777 25.30 -12.70 -36.89
N ARG A 778 24.78 -12.12 -37.97
CA ARG A 778 25.34 -10.87 -38.51
C ARG A 778 25.14 -9.70 -37.55
N GLU A 779 26.08 -8.75 -37.58
CA GLU A 779 26.04 -7.52 -36.77
C GLU A 779 24.95 -6.53 -37.21
N ASP A 780 24.41 -6.66 -38.43
CA ASP A 780 23.31 -5.83 -38.95
C ASP A 780 21.92 -6.21 -38.37
N VAL A 781 21.83 -7.33 -37.66
CA VAL A 781 20.59 -7.79 -37.00
C VAL A 781 20.33 -6.93 -35.76
N ASP A 782 19.23 -6.17 -35.77
CA ASP A 782 18.77 -5.45 -34.58
C ASP A 782 18.26 -6.43 -33.51
N LEU A 783 18.78 -6.26 -32.29
CA LEU A 783 18.39 -7.07 -31.13
C LEU A 783 17.35 -6.36 -30.25
N SER A 784 16.97 -5.10 -30.56
CA SER A 784 16.20 -4.24 -29.65
C SER A 784 14.79 -4.74 -29.32
N GLY A 785 14.20 -5.55 -30.19
CA GLY A 785 12.86 -6.13 -30.01
C GLY A 785 12.77 -7.36 -29.12
N TYR A 786 13.91 -7.93 -28.68
CA TYR A 786 13.97 -9.17 -27.90
C TYR A 786 14.14 -8.93 -26.38
N ALA A 787 13.81 -9.93 -25.55
CA ALA A 787 14.05 -9.87 -24.10
C ALA A 787 15.56 -9.80 -23.76
N GLU A 788 15.94 -9.23 -22.59
CA GLU A 788 17.36 -9.10 -22.20
C GLU A 788 18.12 -10.44 -22.19
N SER A 789 17.47 -11.53 -21.78
CA SER A 789 18.02 -12.89 -21.79
C SER A 789 18.33 -13.37 -23.21
N THR A 790 17.37 -13.20 -24.14
CA THR A 790 17.55 -13.45 -25.57
C THR A 790 18.66 -12.56 -26.16
N GLN A 791 18.69 -11.27 -25.82
CA GLN A 791 19.73 -10.34 -26.30
C GLN A 791 21.14 -10.77 -25.88
N ALA A 792 21.31 -11.35 -24.67
CA ALA A 792 22.61 -11.88 -24.24
C ALA A 792 23.09 -13.03 -25.15
N VAL A 793 22.21 -13.98 -25.49
CA VAL A 793 22.51 -15.10 -26.40
C VAL A 793 22.76 -14.60 -27.83
N LEU A 794 21.88 -13.77 -28.37
CA LEU A 794 22.03 -13.24 -29.74
C LEU A 794 23.28 -12.37 -29.89
N ARG A 795 23.69 -11.63 -28.86
CA ARG A 795 24.94 -10.85 -28.88
C ARG A 795 26.17 -11.74 -28.82
N ALA A 796 26.15 -12.84 -28.07
CA ALA A 796 27.24 -13.83 -28.12
C ALA A 796 27.32 -14.52 -29.49
N LEU A 797 26.19 -14.81 -30.14
CA LEU A 797 26.17 -15.29 -31.52
C LEU A 797 26.70 -14.26 -32.53
N GLN A 798 26.67 -12.96 -32.24
CA GLN A 798 27.36 -11.94 -33.06
C GLN A 798 28.86 -11.87 -32.75
N VAL A 799 29.25 -11.81 -31.47
CA VAL A 799 30.64 -11.58 -31.05
C VAL A 799 31.52 -12.83 -31.22
N HIS A 800 31.03 -14.01 -30.83
CA HIS A 800 31.78 -15.27 -30.82
C HIS A 800 31.21 -16.33 -31.79
N GLY A 801 29.94 -16.21 -32.18
CA GLY A 801 29.26 -17.18 -33.03
C GLY A 801 28.97 -18.51 -32.36
N ALA A 802 28.60 -19.51 -33.16
CA ALA A 802 28.40 -20.87 -32.72
C ALA A 802 29.10 -21.89 -33.64
N VAL A 803 29.78 -22.87 -33.03
CA VAL A 803 30.49 -23.95 -33.72
C VAL A 803 29.64 -25.20 -33.85
N ILE A 804 29.66 -25.86 -35.01
CA ILE A 804 29.05 -27.18 -35.17
C ILE A 804 29.89 -28.21 -34.42
N PHE A 805 29.37 -28.75 -33.31
CA PHE A 805 30.08 -29.73 -32.48
C PHE A 805 29.57 -31.18 -32.63
N ASP A 806 28.32 -31.37 -33.04
CA ASP A 806 27.74 -32.70 -33.27
C ASP A 806 26.57 -32.70 -34.30
N SER A 807 26.04 -33.88 -34.63
CA SER A 807 24.92 -34.05 -35.56
C SER A 807 23.72 -34.82 -34.98
N GLY A 808 22.53 -34.23 -35.14
CA GLY A 808 21.25 -34.84 -34.81
C GLY A 808 20.72 -35.76 -35.92
N GLY A 809 19.54 -36.33 -35.71
CA GLY A 809 18.89 -37.22 -36.68
C GLY A 809 18.71 -36.60 -38.08
N PRO A 810 18.84 -37.39 -39.16
CA PRO A 810 18.88 -36.90 -40.53
C PRO A 810 17.54 -36.33 -41.02
N GLY A 811 17.57 -35.55 -42.10
CA GLY A 811 16.40 -34.98 -42.77
C GLY A 811 15.76 -33.81 -42.03
N GLN A 812 16.53 -33.07 -41.23
CA GLN A 812 16.05 -31.88 -40.51
C GLN A 812 16.72 -30.59 -40.99
N ASP A 813 15.90 -29.64 -41.46
CA ASP A 813 16.34 -28.25 -41.64
C ASP A 813 16.57 -27.56 -40.28
N GLY A 814 17.40 -26.51 -40.25
CA GLY A 814 17.68 -25.70 -39.06
C GLY A 814 18.90 -26.16 -38.25
N ILE A 815 19.47 -25.23 -37.46
CA ILE A 815 20.52 -25.52 -36.46
C ILE A 815 19.89 -25.68 -35.07
N THR A 816 20.41 -26.56 -34.23
CA THR A 816 19.96 -26.68 -32.82
C THR A 816 21.04 -26.13 -31.91
N LEU A 817 20.76 -25.06 -31.17
CA LEU A 817 21.69 -24.45 -30.22
C LEU A 817 21.72 -25.26 -28.92
N ALA A 818 22.92 -25.43 -28.37
CA ALA A 818 23.18 -26.14 -27.11
C ALA A 818 23.03 -25.22 -25.89
N GLY A 819 22.45 -25.79 -24.84
CA GLY A 819 22.37 -25.15 -23.53
C GLY A 819 22.20 -26.20 -22.44
N MET A 820 22.54 -25.81 -21.21
CA MET A 820 22.30 -26.64 -20.03
C MET A 820 20.80 -26.93 -19.91
N SER A 821 20.42 -28.12 -19.50
CA SER A 821 19.01 -28.48 -19.30
C SER A 821 18.53 -28.25 -17.87
N ASN A 822 19.45 -28.19 -16.90
CA ASN A 822 19.22 -27.98 -15.47
C ASN A 822 19.65 -26.57 -15.00
N GLY A 823 19.17 -26.15 -13.82
CA GLY A 823 19.59 -24.91 -13.13
C GLY A 823 18.84 -23.63 -13.47
N TRP A 824 17.78 -23.69 -14.29
CA TRP A 824 17.04 -22.51 -14.80
C TRP A 824 16.05 -21.86 -13.83
N GLU A 825 16.30 -21.92 -12.51
CA GLU A 825 15.43 -21.26 -11.53
C GLU A 825 15.44 -19.73 -11.70
N GLY A 826 14.28 -19.08 -11.53
CA GLY A 826 14.13 -17.62 -11.62
C GLY A 826 14.16 -17.00 -13.02
N SER A 827 14.49 -17.76 -14.07
CA SER A 827 14.57 -17.26 -15.47
C SER A 827 13.33 -17.59 -16.31
N ASP A 828 12.86 -16.66 -17.16
CA ASP A 828 11.88 -16.99 -18.21
C ASP A 828 12.55 -17.70 -19.40
N LEU A 829 12.93 -18.95 -19.16
CA LEU A 829 13.46 -19.84 -20.18
C LEU A 829 12.46 -20.06 -21.31
N ALA A 830 11.15 -20.16 -21.02
CA ALA A 830 10.13 -20.46 -22.02
C ALA A 830 9.83 -19.26 -22.96
N GLY A 831 10.07 -18.03 -22.50
CA GLY A 831 10.17 -16.83 -23.33
C GLY A 831 11.40 -16.86 -24.22
N MET A 832 12.58 -17.01 -23.61
CA MET A 832 13.86 -17.03 -24.33
C MET A 832 13.94 -18.13 -25.40
N GLN A 833 13.51 -19.36 -25.09
CA GLN A 833 13.42 -20.48 -26.04
C GLN A 833 12.58 -20.15 -27.28
N ARG A 834 11.47 -19.41 -27.09
CA ARG A 834 10.53 -19.06 -28.15
C ARG A 834 11.16 -18.06 -29.10
N GLU A 835 11.65 -16.94 -28.55
CA GLU A 835 12.33 -15.89 -29.30
C GLU A 835 13.56 -16.43 -30.06
N LEU A 836 14.39 -17.25 -29.40
CA LEU A 836 15.54 -17.91 -30.03
C LEU A 836 15.16 -18.96 -31.07
N SER A 837 13.94 -19.54 -31.02
CA SER A 837 13.45 -20.50 -32.02
C SER A 837 12.81 -19.85 -33.25
N GLU A 838 12.61 -18.53 -33.23
CA GLU A 838 12.05 -17.74 -34.34
C GLU A 838 13.15 -17.11 -35.22
N ILE A 839 14.42 -17.17 -34.80
CA ILE A 839 15.57 -16.57 -35.51
C ILE A 839 15.84 -17.31 -36.83
N PRO A 840 15.68 -16.68 -38.02
CA PRO A 840 15.92 -17.34 -39.31
C PRO A 840 17.38 -17.68 -39.56
N LEU A 841 17.67 -18.81 -40.22
CA LEU A 841 19.04 -19.12 -40.65
C LEU A 841 19.62 -18.08 -41.62
N GLN A 842 18.76 -17.38 -42.39
CA GLN A 842 19.16 -16.30 -43.29
C GLN A 842 19.81 -15.08 -42.57
N TRP A 843 19.84 -15.05 -41.24
CA TRP A 843 20.52 -14.02 -40.45
C TRP A 843 21.94 -14.42 -40.02
N PHE A 844 22.34 -15.67 -40.26
CA PHE A 844 23.68 -16.18 -39.98
C PHE A 844 24.56 -16.16 -41.22
N GLU A 845 25.88 -16.20 -41.01
CA GLU A 845 26.90 -16.44 -42.03
C GLU A 845 28.02 -17.34 -41.46
N ALA A 846 28.57 -18.21 -42.30
CA ALA A 846 29.69 -19.08 -41.95
C ALA A 846 31.03 -18.35 -42.12
N VAL A 847 31.92 -18.43 -41.13
CA VAL A 847 33.19 -17.69 -41.11
C VAL A 847 34.41 -18.60 -40.99
N ASP A 848 35.51 -18.24 -41.66
CA ASP A 848 36.78 -18.95 -41.52
C ASP A 848 37.52 -18.45 -40.27
N VAL A 849 37.45 -19.25 -39.20
CA VAL A 849 38.21 -19.02 -37.97
C VAL A 849 39.61 -19.66 -38.00
N THR A 850 39.93 -20.50 -38.99
CA THR A 850 41.23 -21.20 -39.03
C THR A 850 42.42 -20.23 -39.18
N GLY A 851 42.18 -19.07 -39.82
CA GLY A 851 43.17 -18.01 -39.99
C GLY A 851 43.57 -17.25 -38.72
N ILE A 852 42.92 -17.48 -37.57
CA ILE A 852 43.34 -16.92 -36.27
C ILE A 852 43.92 -17.97 -35.30
N ALA A 853 43.99 -19.24 -35.68
CA ALA A 853 44.58 -20.30 -34.84
C ALA A 853 46.10 -20.18 -34.75
N ALA A 854 46.67 -20.14 -33.54
CA ALA A 854 48.11 -20.07 -33.33
C ALA A 854 48.83 -21.37 -33.74
N ASP A 855 48.24 -22.53 -33.40
CA ASP A 855 48.57 -23.83 -33.96
C ASP A 855 47.32 -24.75 -33.92
N PRO A 856 46.66 -24.99 -35.07
CA PRO A 856 45.44 -25.80 -35.13
C PRO A 856 45.66 -27.31 -34.98
N GLU A 857 46.91 -27.81 -34.98
CA GLU A 857 47.21 -29.21 -34.66
C GLU A 857 47.34 -29.42 -33.14
N ILE A 858 47.71 -28.38 -32.39
CA ILE A 858 48.04 -28.45 -30.95
C ILE A 858 46.88 -28.03 -30.03
N GLY A 859 46.04 -27.07 -30.42
CA GLY A 859 44.95 -26.64 -29.54
C GLY A 859 43.98 -25.62 -30.11
N TRP A 860 43.34 -24.92 -29.18
CA TRP A 860 42.33 -23.89 -29.38
C TRP A 860 42.86 -22.47 -29.22
N GLN A 861 44.15 -22.32 -28.95
CA GLN A 861 44.81 -21.03 -28.78
C GLN A 861 44.74 -20.22 -30.09
N VAL A 862 44.39 -18.94 -29.97
CA VAL A 862 44.41 -17.99 -31.08
C VAL A 862 45.62 -17.07 -30.96
N ASP A 863 46.18 -16.67 -32.10
CA ASP A 863 47.09 -15.53 -32.11
C ASP A 863 46.28 -14.28 -31.74
N ALA A 864 46.84 -13.44 -30.87
CA ALA A 864 46.09 -12.33 -30.26
C ALA A 864 45.51 -11.40 -31.35
N PRO A 865 44.20 -11.05 -31.29
CA PRO A 865 43.55 -10.24 -32.31
C PRO A 865 44.22 -8.87 -32.46
N ALA A 866 44.39 -8.44 -33.71
CA ALA A 866 45.22 -7.32 -34.14
C ALA A 866 44.55 -5.93 -34.05
#